data_AF-A0A937XHS6-F1
#
_entry.id   AF-A0A937XHS6-F1
#
_cell.length_a   1.000
_cell.length_b   1.000
_cell.length_c   1.000
_cell.angle_alpha   90.00
_cell.angle_beta   90.00
_cell.angle_gamma   90.00
#
_symmetry.space_group_name_H-M   'P 1'
#
loop_
_entity.id
_entity.type
_entity.pdbx_description
1 polymer ?
#
loop_
_entity_poly.entity_id
_entity_poly.type
_entity_poly.pdbx_seq_one_letter_code
_entity_poly.pdbx_strand_id
1 'polypeptide(L)'
;MRINSRRLLWLVCVGALAGCTTKYVPTDRAAGYEYKVEASSATLKRKPAVGVKCTRRIAPAPGQKVGYRRGLSTWGWVGNVGGALGLSALGGLMWSQGRVAMGQYSIGVAAAAPVVAALVAYKRGTVDAGKVRADFEPAPGERIVAQSADRAFTKEYVAGRNGVVVIPLSDFPRLKQSRGTAELWVYSKSSPVTRAGVTVGDNGVLGATQPPERFPPALSFAATFDDSTGDRDLALDGDESGRIVLTVANSGKGIANDIQAKLTSARVIPGLRVPATYPVGDLKLSERKRVVVPVSANRSLPTDTVELKVELLEPYFQADATPVLLRFEARQFEPPDLVVHEKGVAEGEVVPGKSAEVSFVVLNRGKGKADEVECQVHTPTGVRYLGNEDVFDLGSLEPGAWKRLDFPIFVGARFEAESLRLTASVREARPEFCKDIGLHFPLNRPVERLEQVSIAPVDTGLAQGRRPLSLVADVDTGIPTAVMRNPDAVAVVVAVRDYTKVPTAEYALRDASLIQVYLVKALGYDAKNVIFLQNPSKADLEGVFGIKGKPQGQLYNYVRKDESDVFVYYAGHGAPDLKTKEAYLVPTDAQPSYIDLQGYPLSTFYENLGQVPAKSMTVVLDACFSGAYDKGMIIEQASPLPVAAVTEQPVGNMNVVTACGAGEVASWYSDKRHGLFTYWFLKGLQGEADANKDKAITVGEFRKYVSENVSYWAQRLHNRIQTPTFSGDESRVVAKLR
;
A
#
# COMPACT_ATOMS: atom_id res chain seq x y z
N MET A 1 55.20 -34.19 -30.36
CA MET A 1 54.24 -35.21 -29.85
C MET A 1 52.82 -34.64 -29.95
N ARG A 2 51.77 -35.46 -29.84
CA ARG A 2 50.40 -35.16 -30.31
C ARG A 2 49.53 -34.31 -29.34
N ILE A 3 48.71 -33.45 -29.98
CA ILE A 3 47.30 -33.07 -29.64
C ILE A 3 47.01 -32.00 -28.55
N ASN A 4 46.34 -30.94 -29.03
CA ASN A 4 45.36 -29.98 -28.46
C ASN A 4 45.43 -29.56 -26.98
N SER A 5 45.64 -28.28 -26.61
CA SER A 5 44.98 -26.99 -27.01
C SER A 5 43.59 -26.78 -26.37
N ARG A 6 43.26 -25.62 -25.76
CA ARG A 6 44.05 -24.43 -25.35
C ARG A 6 43.34 -23.77 -24.13
N ARG A 7 44.08 -23.11 -23.23
CA ARG A 7 43.57 -22.37 -22.06
C ARG A 7 43.93 -20.87 -22.16
N LEU A 8 43.02 -20.01 -21.69
CA LEU A 8 43.16 -18.59 -21.29
C LEU A 8 43.72 -17.56 -22.31
N LEU A 9 43.00 -16.43 -22.48
CA LEU A 9 43.35 -15.13 -21.86
C LEU A 9 42.18 -14.09 -21.96
N TRP A 10 41.84 -13.49 -20.82
CA TRP A 10 41.64 -12.04 -20.56
C TRP A 10 41.07 -11.07 -21.62
N LEU A 11 39.94 -10.41 -21.31
CA LEU A 11 39.86 -8.98 -20.91
C LEU A 11 38.40 -8.60 -20.58
N VAL A 12 38.16 -7.67 -19.63
CA VAL A 12 36.83 -7.07 -19.36
C VAL A 12 36.97 -5.56 -19.20
N CYS A 13 36.26 -4.79 -20.02
CA CYS A 13 35.90 -3.40 -19.73
C CYS A 13 34.68 -2.95 -20.55
N VAL A 14 33.60 -2.61 -19.83
CA VAL A 14 32.50 -1.65 -20.11
C VAL A 14 31.86 -1.57 -21.53
N GLY A 15 30.53 -1.77 -21.57
CA GLY A 15 29.64 -1.34 -22.66
C GLY A 15 28.17 -1.71 -22.38
N ALA A 16 27.25 -0.75 -22.42
CA ALA A 16 25.87 -0.92 -21.92
C ALA A 16 24.82 -1.22 -23.02
N LEU A 17 23.71 -1.89 -22.66
CA LEU A 17 22.30 -1.44 -22.83
C LEU A 17 21.27 -2.59 -22.64
N ALA A 18 20.05 -2.18 -22.22
CA ALA A 18 18.73 -2.84 -22.18
C ALA A 18 18.56 -4.31 -22.64
N GLY A 19 17.68 -5.14 -22.06
CA GLY A 19 16.58 -4.85 -21.13
C GLY A 19 15.25 -5.41 -21.65
N CYS A 20 14.78 -6.53 -21.08
CA CYS A 20 13.37 -7.01 -21.00
C CYS A 20 13.33 -8.48 -20.56
N THR A 21 12.62 -8.80 -19.47
CA THR A 21 12.07 -10.14 -19.23
C THR A 21 10.62 -10.03 -18.79
N THR A 22 9.73 -10.62 -19.56
CA THR A 22 8.28 -10.51 -19.38
C THR A 22 7.78 -11.51 -18.34
N LYS A 23 7.07 -11.04 -17.31
CA LYS A 23 6.31 -11.93 -16.40
C LYS A 23 4.85 -12.02 -16.84
N TYR A 24 4.32 -13.24 -16.79
CA TYR A 24 2.91 -13.55 -17.03
C TYR A 24 2.04 -13.11 -15.85
N VAL A 25 0.84 -12.60 -16.14
CA VAL A 25 -0.30 -12.48 -15.22
C VAL A 25 -1.55 -12.96 -15.98
N PRO A 26 -2.38 -13.85 -15.42
CA PRO A 26 -3.61 -14.30 -16.08
C PRO A 26 -4.72 -13.25 -15.91
N THR A 27 -5.53 -13.05 -16.96
CA THR A 27 -6.78 -12.27 -16.89
C THR A 27 -7.97 -13.16 -17.22
N ASP A 28 -9.04 -12.99 -16.46
CA ASP A 28 -10.32 -13.66 -16.70
C ASP A 28 -11.13 -12.94 -17.79
N ARG A 29 -12.09 -13.64 -18.39
CA ARG A 29 -12.76 -13.22 -19.64
C ARG A 29 -13.87 -12.18 -19.43
N ALA A 30 -13.79 -11.07 -20.17
CA ALA A 30 -14.97 -10.41 -20.76
C ALA A 30 -14.57 -9.49 -21.93
N ALA A 31 -15.46 -9.37 -22.93
CA ALA A 31 -15.40 -8.49 -24.11
C ALA A 31 -14.19 -8.66 -25.06
N GLY A 32 -14.47 -8.97 -26.34
CA GLY A 32 -13.45 -9.07 -27.39
C GLY A 32 -13.62 -7.99 -28.46
N TYR A 33 -12.49 -7.51 -28.99
CA TYR A 33 -12.37 -6.78 -30.25
C TYR A 33 -11.05 -7.15 -30.94
N GLU A 34 -11.04 -7.23 -32.28
CA GLU A 34 -9.85 -7.51 -33.09
C GLU A 34 -8.91 -6.29 -33.20
N TYR A 35 -7.60 -6.53 -33.20
CA TYR A 35 -6.61 -5.54 -33.63
C TYR A 35 -5.63 -6.14 -34.65
N LYS A 36 -5.46 -5.40 -35.75
CA LYS A 36 -4.61 -5.74 -36.89
C LYS A 36 -3.18 -5.27 -36.62
N VAL A 37 -2.20 -6.16 -36.78
CA VAL A 37 -0.77 -5.83 -36.60
C VAL A 37 -0.15 -5.47 -37.95
N GLU A 38 0.36 -4.24 -38.09
CA GLU A 38 1.27 -3.85 -39.17
C GLU A 38 2.63 -3.47 -38.55
N ALA A 39 3.69 -4.13 -39.01
CA ALA A 39 5.05 -3.89 -38.56
C ALA A 39 5.74 -2.83 -39.43
N SER A 40 6.52 -1.94 -38.83
CA SER A 40 7.42 -1.05 -39.56
C SER A 40 8.85 -1.13 -39.02
N SER A 41 9.79 -1.41 -39.93
CA SER A 41 11.23 -1.39 -39.69
C SER A 41 11.80 -0.01 -40.02
N ALA A 42 12.74 0.48 -39.21
CA ALA A 42 13.35 1.80 -39.39
C ALA A 42 14.50 1.83 -40.42
N THR A 43 14.62 2.93 -41.18
CA THR A 43 15.85 3.27 -41.93
C THR A 43 16.08 4.79 -42.02
N LEU A 44 17.34 5.19 -42.29
CA LEU A 44 17.91 6.51 -41.97
C LEU A 44 17.67 7.65 -42.99
N LYS A 45 17.59 8.87 -42.44
CA LYS A 45 18.15 10.18 -42.90
C LYS A 45 18.33 10.47 -44.42
N ARG A 46 17.66 11.52 -44.91
CA ARG A 46 18.25 12.71 -45.60
C ARG A 46 17.18 13.81 -45.93
N LYS A 47 17.58 15.08 -45.91
CA LYS A 47 16.90 16.28 -46.50
C LYS A 47 17.49 16.54 -47.93
N PRO A 48 17.00 17.47 -48.80
CA PRO A 48 15.99 18.55 -48.60
C PRO A 48 14.92 18.78 -49.73
N ALA A 49 13.85 19.51 -49.38
CA ALA A 49 13.13 20.61 -50.08
C ALA A 49 12.54 20.52 -51.53
N VAL A 50 11.40 21.24 -51.71
CA VAL A 50 10.70 21.68 -52.97
C VAL A 50 10.05 20.57 -53.82
N GLY A 51 8.82 20.67 -54.37
CA GLY A 51 7.73 21.65 -54.32
C GLY A 51 6.64 21.37 -55.40
N VAL A 52 5.51 22.09 -55.39
CA VAL A 52 4.44 22.13 -56.45
C VAL A 52 3.54 20.86 -56.57
N LYS A 53 2.29 20.83 -56.07
CA LYS A 53 1.00 21.37 -56.57
C LYS A 53 0.40 20.69 -57.83
N CYS A 54 -0.83 20.18 -57.70
CA CYS A 54 -1.90 20.47 -58.67
C CYS A 54 -3.30 20.40 -58.01
N THR A 55 -4.30 21.04 -58.62
CA THR A 55 -5.59 21.44 -58.00
C THR A 55 -6.82 20.96 -58.79
N ARG A 56 -7.99 20.75 -58.15
CA ARG A 56 -9.22 21.57 -58.38
C ARG A 56 -10.39 21.27 -57.43
N ARG A 57 -11.36 22.20 -57.41
CA ARG A 57 -12.60 22.27 -56.59
C ARG A 57 -13.79 21.54 -57.24
N ILE A 58 -14.85 21.23 -56.46
CA ILE A 58 -16.23 21.81 -56.54
C ILE A 58 -17.23 21.00 -55.66
N ALA A 59 -18.23 21.66 -55.08
CA ALA A 59 -19.45 21.10 -54.42
C ALA A 59 -20.71 21.72 -55.10
N PRO A 60 -21.95 21.18 -55.01
CA PRO A 60 -22.79 21.30 -53.80
C PRO A 60 -23.97 20.27 -53.55
N ALA A 61 -24.60 20.42 -52.37
CA ALA A 61 -25.96 20.15 -51.81
C ALA A 61 -27.21 19.81 -52.71
N PRO A 62 -28.48 19.62 -52.18
CA PRO A 62 -29.01 19.03 -50.90
C PRO A 62 -30.34 18.18 -51.00
N GLY A 63 -30.66 17.41 -49.92
CA GLY A 63 -31.96 17.44 -49.19
C GLY A 63 -33.25 16.70 -49.67
N GLN A 64 -33.87 15.93 -48.76
CA GLN A 64 -35.35 15.74 -48.67
C GLN A 64 -35.80 15.26 -47.25
N LYS A 65 -37.03 15.60 -46.82
CA LYS A 65 -37.64 15.24 -45.50
C LYS A 65 -39.01 14.54 -45.68
N VAL A 66 -39.21 13.36 -45.07
CA VAL A 66 -40.49 12.77 -44.58
C VAL A 66 -40.12 11.71 -43.51
N GLY A 67 -40.88 11.39 -42.45
CA GLY A 67 -42.00 12.10 -41.80
C GLY A 67 -43.05 11.19 -41.10
N TYR A 68 -43.01 11.06 -39.76
CA TYR A 68 -44.01 10.39 -38.88
C TYR A 68 -44.12 8.83 -39.04
N ARG A 69 -44.60 7.98 -38.10
CA ARG A 69 -45.18 8.15 -36.74
C ARG A 69 -44.96 6.90 -35.84
N ARG A 70 -45.24 7.06 -34.54
CA ARG A 70 -45.31 6.09 -33.39
C ARG A 70 -46.03 4.73 -33.63
N GLY A 71 -45.71 3.75 -32.76
CA GLY A 71 -46.61 2.66 -32.32
C GLY A 71 -45.87 1.33 -32.05
N LEU A 72 -45.46 0.93 -30.83
CA LEU A 72 -46.22 0.43 -29.67
C LEU A 72 -47.07 -0.84 -29.91
N SER A 73 -46.53 -2.01 -29.55
CA SER A 73 -47.22 -3.27 -29.19
C SER A 73 -46.17 -4.22 -28.56
N THR A 74 -46.27 -4.68 -27.31
CA THR A 74 -47.19 -5.66 -26.69
C THR A 74 -47.01 -7.11 -27.17
N TRP A 75 -46.49 -7.93 -26.26
CA TRP A 75 -46.75 -9.35 -25.99
C TRP A 75 -47.65 -10.13 -26.97
N GLY A 76 -47.14 -11.25 -27.49
CA GLY A 76 -47.90 -12.29 -28.19
C GLY A 76 -47.09 -13.59 -28.27
N TRP A 77 -47.72 -14.73 -27.95
CA TRP A 77 -47.09 -16.05 -27.79
C TRP A 77 -47.53 -16.99 -28.94
N VAL A 78 -46.71 -18.01 -29.27
CA VAL A 78 -46.98 -19.10 -30.27
C VAL A 78 -47.03 -18.62 -31.75
N GLY A 79 -46.51 -19.32 -32.77
CA GLY A 79 -45.65 -20.52 -32.80
C GLY A 79 -45.68 -21.21 -34.18
N ASN A 80 -44.60 -21.94 -34.51
CA ASN A 80 -44.44 -22.89 -35.63
C ASN A 80 -44.39 -22.38 -37.10
N VAL A 81 -43.90 -23.30 -37.96
CA VAL A 81 -43.73 -23.23 -39.45
C VAL A 81 -42.57 -22.32 -39.91
N GLY A 82 -41.71 -22.70 -40.87
CA GLY A 82 -41.56 -23.97 -41.60
C GLY A 82 -41.22 -23.76 -43.09
N GLY A 83 -39.98 -24.06 -43.49
CA GLY A 83 -39.47 -23.97 -44.88
C GLY A 83 -39.37 -22.54 -45.45
N ALA A 84 -38.77 -22.28 -46.61
CA ALA A 84 -37.82 -22.96 -47.51
C ALA A 84 -37.74 -22.09 -48.79
N LEU A 85 -36.82 -22.42 -49.72
CA LEU A 85 -36.61 -21.83 -51.06
C LEU A 85 -35.72 -20.56 -51.13
N GLY A 86 -34.73 -20.46 -52.03
CA GLY A 86 -34.12 -21.51 -52.87
C GLY A 86 -33.44 -21.03 -54.17
N LEU A 87 -32.42 -21.78 -54.61
CA LEU A 87 -31.84 -21.84 -55.98
C LEU A 87 -31.11 -20.58 -56.51
N SER A 88 -30.18 -20.64 -57.47
CA SER A 88 -29.66 -21.69 -58.40
C SER A 88 -28.17 -21.40 -58.72
N ALA A 89 -27.21 -22.34 -58.68
CA ALA A 89 -26.90 -23.46 -59.60
C ALA A 89 -26.09 -23.09 -60.88
N LEU A 90 -24.88 -23.66 -61.06
CA LEU A 90 -24.36 -24.24 -62.32
C LEU A 90 -22.90 -24.75 -62.22
N GLY A 91 -22.59 -25.83 -62.95
CA GLY A 91 -21.24 -26.16 -63.47
C GLY A 91 -20.36 -27.12 -62.66
N GLY A 92 -19.94 -28.22 -63.29
CA GLY A 92 -18.84 -29.07 -62.80
C GLY A 92 -18.31 -29.99 -63.91
N LEU A 93 -17.08 -30.53 -63.75
CA LEU A 93 -16.65 -31.80 -64.35
C LEU A 93 -15.23 -32.25 -63.94
N MET A 94 -15.09 -33.57 -63.84
CA MET A 94 -13.89 -34.41 -64.06
C MET A 94 -12.74 -34.52 -63.03
N TRP A 95 -12.12 -35.70 -63.11
CA TRP A 95 -11.14 -36.31 -62.20
C TRP A 95 -10.03 -36.91 -63.09
N SER A 96 -8.76 -36.85 -62.68
CA SER A 96 -7.69 -37.70 -63.26
C SER A 96 -6.57 -37.97 -62.26
N GLN A 97 -5.79 -39.04 -62.51
CA GLN A 97 -4.86 -39.65 -61.56
C GLN A 97 -3.40 -39.20 -61.75
N GLY A 98 -2.56 -39.37 -60.72
CA GLY A 98 -1.10 -39.34 -60.87
C GLY A 98 -0.33 -39.71 -59.58
N ARG A 99 0.50 -40.76 -59.64
CA ARG A 99 1.52 -41.11 -58.61
C ARG A 99 2.90 -40.64 -59.08
N VAL A 100 3.72 -40.04 -58.19
CA VAL A 100 5.20 -40.10 -58.26
C VAL A 100 5.76 -40.12 -56.83
N ALA A 101 6.92 -40.74 -56.61
CA ALA A 101 7.59 -40.90 -55.32
C ALA A 101 9.05 -40.39 -55.35
N MET A 102 9.58 -40.01 -54.18
CA MET A 102 11.00 -39.84 -53.80
C MET A 102 11.03 -39.76 -52.24
N GLY A 103 12.02 -40.20 -51.46
CA GLY A 103 13.47 -40.33 -51.68
C GLY A 103 14.17 -39.00 -51.34
N GLN A 104 15.18 -38.87 -50.46
CA GLN A 104 16.03 -39.81 -49.73
C GLN A 104 16.63 -39.14 -48.46
N TYR A 105 17.00 -39.96 -47.48
CA TYR A 105 18.04 -39.81 -46.43
C TYR A 105 18.23 -38.55 -45.55
N SER A 106 18.55 -38.87 -44.29
CA SER A 106 18.71 -38.05 -43.10
C SER A 106 20.14 -37.58 -42.80
N ILE A 107 20.27 -36.45 -42.09
CA ILE A 107 21.38 -36.14 -41.17
C ILE A 107 20.76 -35.69 -39.83
N GLY A 108 21.38 -36.04 -38.69
CA GLY A 108 20.72 -36.00 -37.38
C GLY A 108 21.19 -34.93 -36.38
N VAL A 109 20.35 -34.76 -35.35
CA VAL A 109 20.61 -34.35 -33.95
C VAL A 109 21.37 -33.04 -33.69
N ALA A 110 20.66 -32.00 -33.24
CA ALA A 110 20.86 -31.37 -31.92
C ALA A 110 19.79 -30.29 -31.61
N ALA A 111 19.49 -30.11 -30.33
CA ALA A 111 18.37 -29.35 -29.77
C ALA A 111 18.33 -27.83 -30.04
N ALA A 112 17.14 -27.32 -30.38
CA ALA A 112 16.47 -26.18 -29.71
C ALA A 112 15.00 -26.07 -30.18
N ALA A 113 14.08 -25.68 -29.29
CA ALA A 113 12.69 -25.36 -29.66
C ALA A 113 12.61 -23.93 -30.25
N PRO A 114 11.54 -23.56 -31.02
CA PRO A 114 10.27 -23.24 -30.36
C PRO A 114 8.97 -23.60 -31.12
N VAL A 115 7.90 -23.76 -30.33
CA VAL A 115 6.49 -23.43 -30.59
C VAL A 115 6.00 -23.34 -32.05
N VAL A 116 5.19 -24.31 -32.47
CA VAL A 116 4.16 -24.13 -33.51
C VAL A 116 2.85 -24.76 -33.03
N ALA A 117 1.74 -24.03 -33.16
CA ALA A 117 0.40 -24.52 -32.83
C ALA A 117 -0.08 -25.55 -33.86
N ALA A 118 -0.69 -26.64 -33.41
CA ALA A 118 -1.35 -27.61 -34.28
C ALA A 118 -2.83 -27.77 -33.90
N LEU A 119 -3.71 -27.15 -34.69
CA LEU A 119 -5.09 -27.60 -34.79
C LEU A 119 -5.10 -29.05 -35.29
N VAL A 120 -5.59 -29.98 -34.47
CA VAL A 120 -6.03 -31.29 -34.96
C VAL A 120 -7.55 -31.27 -35.04
N ALA A 121 -8.06 -31.17 -36.27
CA ALA A 121 -9.48 -31.27 -36.55
C ALA A 121 -10.00 -32.66 -36.15
N TYR A 122 -10.86 -32.72 -35.14
CA TYR A 122 -11.54 -33.96 -34.80
C TYR A 122 -12.62 -34.25 -35.86
N LYS A 123 -12.32 -35.21 -36.75
CA LYS A 123 -13.34 -35.85 -37.59
C LYS A 123 -14.49 -36.32 -36.70
N ARG A 124 -15.74 -36.15 -37.15
CA ARG A 124 -16.91 -36.83 -36.56
C ARG A 124 -16.75 -38.35 -36.72
N GLY A 125 -16.15 -38.97 -35.72
CA GLY A 125 -16.23 -40.40 -35.45
C GLY A 125 -17.06 -40.59 -34.19
N THR A 126 -18.01 -41.53 -34.22
CA THR A 126 -18.85 -41.90 -33.09
C THR A 126 -18.00 -42.35 -31.90
N VAL A 127 -18.10 -41.62 -30.78
CA VAL A 127 -17.54 -42.04 -29.49
C VAL A 127 -18.56 -42.95 -28.81
N ASP A 128 -18.19 -44.20 -28.54
CA ASP A 128 -19.04 -45.14 -27.78
C ASP A 128 -19.43 -44.56 -26.42
N ALA A 129 -20.73 -44.45 -26.17
CA ALA A 129 -21.26 -44.03 -24.88
C ALA A 129 -21.00 -45.11 -23.81
N GLY A 130 -20.40 -44.72 -22.68
CA GLY A 130 -20.34 -45.56 -21.46
C GLY A 130 -19.01 -46.24 -21.13
N LYS A 131 -17.85 -45.58 -21.38
CA LYS A 131 -16.52 -46.09 -20.94
C LYS A 131 -15.90 -45.15 -19.90
N VAL A 132 -15.62 -45.69 -18.70
CA VAL A 132 -14.74 -45.04 -17.71
C VAL A 132 -13.30 -45.21 -18.17
N ARG A 133 -12.50 -44.14 -18.19
CA ARG A 133 -11.04 -44.23 -18.30
C ARG A 133 -10.46 -43.90 -16.94
N ALA A 134 -9.88 -44.89 -16.27
CA ALA A 134 -9.05 -44.67 -15.10
C ALA A 134 -7.59 -44.50 -15.57
N ASP A 135 -6.90 -43.46 -15.09
CA ASP A 135 -5.47 -43.26 -15.34
C ASP A 135 -4.62 -44.14 -14.40
N PHE A 136 -4.90 -45.44 -14.48
CA PHE A 136 -4.06 -46.53 -14.01
C PHE A 136 -3.51 -47.22 -15.27
N GLU A 137 -2.19 -47.43 -15.33
CA GLU A 137 -1.55 -48.26 -16.37
C GLU A 137 -1.21 -49.64 -15.75
N PRO A 138 -2.20 -50.54 -15.61
CA PRO A 138 -1.94 -51.91 -15.20
C PRO A 138 -1.01 -52.59 -16.20
N ALA A 139 -0.19 -53.52 -15.70
CA ALA A 139 0.53 -54.41 -16.58
C ALA A 139 -0.48 -55.20 -17.45
N PRO A 140 -0.24 -55.41 -18.76
CA PRO A 140 -1.14 -56.20 -19.61
C PRO A 140 -1.44 -57.57 -19.00
N GLY A 141 -2.70 -57.85 -18.69
CA GLY A 141 -3.15 -59.07 -18.00
C GLY A 141 -3.26 -58.98 -16.46
N GLU A 142 -2.96 -57.83 -15.84
CA GLU A 142 -3.14 -57.63 -14.40
C GLU A 142 -4.63 -57.63 -13.99
N ARG A 143 -4.92 -58.13 -12.79
CA ARG A 143 -6.28 -58.24 -12.23
C ARG A 143 -6.63 -57.02 -11.39
N ILE A 144 -7.69 -56.34 -11.77
CA ILE A 144 -8.15 -55.08 -11.18
C ILE A 144 -9.50 -55.30 -10.52
N VAL A 145 -9.62 -54.89 -9.26
CA VAL A 145 -10.86 -54.94 -8.50
C VAL A 145 -11.55 -53.60 -8.62
N ALA A 146 -12.82 -53.59 -9.04
CA ALA A 146 -13.70 -52.45 -8.91
C ALA A 146 -14.76 -52.74 -7.84
N GLN A 147 -14.92 -51.83 -6.89
CA GLN A 147 -15.79 -51.96 -5.73
C GLN A 147 -16.60 -50.67 -5.54
N SER A 148 -17.90 -50.80 -5.26
CA SER A 148 -18.73 -49.65 -4.87
C SER A 148 -18.33 -49.15 -3.47
N ALA A 149 -18.46 -47.85 -3.20
CA ALA A 149 -18.06 -47.29 -1.89
C ALA A 149 -18.87 -47.84 -0.70
N ASP A 150 -20.10 -48.30 -0.92
CA ASP A 150 -20.90 -49.06 0.07
C ASP A 150 -20.43 -50.51 0.27
N ARG A 151 -19.41 -50.95 -0.48
CA ARG A 151 -18.86 -52.32 -0.58
C ARG A 151 -19.86 -53.40 -0.99
N ALA A 152 -21.09 -53.04 -1.34
CA ALA A 152 -22.15 -53.99 -1.68
C ALA A 152 -21.90 -54.72 -3.02
N PHE A 153 -21.11 -54.14 -3.91
CA PHE A 153 -20.76 -54.70 -5.21
C PHE A 153 -19.26 -54.66 -5.40
N THR A 154 -18.66 -55.80 -5.73
CA THR A 154 -17.23 -55.94 -6.03
C THR A 154 -17.07 -56.89 -7.22
N LYS A 155 -16.29 -56.51 -8.22
CA LYS A 155 -16.05 -57.33 -9.42
C LYS A 155 -14.61 -57.20 -9.90
N GLU A 156 -14.02 -58.32 -10.32
CA GLU A 156 -12.68 -58.35 -10.92
C GLU A 156 -12.75 -58.19 -12.44
N TYR A 157 -11.82 -57.41 -12.98
CA TYR A 157 -11.57 -57.18 -14.40
C TYR A 157 -10.11 -57.49 -14.73
N VAL A 158 -9.82 -57.75 -15.99
CA VAL A 158 -8.44 -57.98 -16.48
C VAL A 158 -8.05 -56.85 -17.42
N ALA A 159 -6.86 -56.30 -17.22
CA ALA A 159 -6.31 -55.26 -18.08
C ALA A 159 -6.09 -55.74 -19.53
N GLY A 160 -6.62 -54.98 -20.49
CA GLY A 160 -6.37 -55.24 -21.92
C GLY A 160 -4.92 -54.99 -22.31
N ARG A 161 -4.52 -55.43 -23.51
CA ARG A 161 -3.13 -55.30 -24.02
C ARG A 161 -2.59 -53.86 -24.07
N ASN A 162 -3.47 -52.86 -24.00
CA ASN A 162 -3.14 -51.44 -24.07
C ASN A 162 -3.23 -50.73 -22.70
N GLY A 163 -3.22 -51.48 -21.59
CA GLY A 163 -3.40 -50.94 -20.22
C GLY A 163 -4.84 -50.49 -19.89
N VAL A 164 -5.71 -50.30 -20.88
CA VAL A 164 -7.09 -49.85 -20.63
C VAL A 164 -7.94 -50.96 -20.02
N VAL A 165 -8.56 -50.66 -18.87
CA VAL A 165 -9.61 -51.45 -18.24
C VAL A 165 -10.97 -50.85 -18.62
N VAL A 166 -11.92 -51.69 -19.05
CA VAL A 166 -13.28 -51.25 -19.38
C VAL A 166 -14.24 -51.84 -18.34
N ILE A 167 -14.85 -50.96 -17.54
CA ILE A 167 -15.82 -51.33 -16.49
C ILE A 167 -17.23 -50.98 -16.98
N PRO A 168 -18.11 -51.97 -17.26
CA PRO A 168 -19.48 -51.73 -17.67
C PRO A 168 -20.34 -51.23 -16.51
N LEU A 169 -21.07 -50.11 -16.68
CA LEU A 169 -22.02 -49.62 -15.67
C LEU A 169 -23.19 -50.59 -15.42
N SER A 170 -23.45 -51.54 -16.32
CA SER A 170 -24.41 -52.64 -16.11
C SER A 170 -24.02 -53.57 -14.96
N ASP A 171 -22.73 -53.64 -14.61
CA ASP A 171 -22.23 -54.48 -13.52
C ASP A 171 -22.49 -53.88 -12.13
N PHE A 172 -22.92 -52.61 -12.07
CA PHE A 172 -23.18 -51.87 -10.83
C PHE A 172 -24.58 -51.21 -10.87
N PRO A 173 -25.68 -52.00 -10.76
CA PRO A 173 -27.03 -51.53 -11.10
C PRO A 173 -27.52 -50.32 -10.29
N ARG A 174 -27.07 -50.18 -9.04
CA ARG A 174 -27.44 -49.04 -8.17
C ARG A 174 -26.86 -47.71 -8.65
N LEU A 175 -25.66 -47.71 -9.25
CA LEU A 175 -25.03 -46.49 -9.80
C LEU A 175 -25.78 -45.95 -11.02
N LYS A 176 -26.59 -46.79 -11.69
CA LYS A 176 -27.42 -46.40 -12.84
C LYS A 176 -28.74 -45.71 -12.42
N GLN A 177 -29.14 -45.82 -11.16
CA GLN A 177 -30.40 -45.28 -10.63
C GLN A 177 -30.21 -44.02 -9.76
N SER A 178 -29.00 -43.81 -9.22
CA SER A 178 -28.67 -42.61 -8.45
C SER A 178 -28.43 -41.39 -9.36
N ARG A 179 -29.30 -40.38 -9.30
CA ARG A 179 -28.96 -39.02 -9.72
C ARG A 179 -28.02 -38.41 -8.67
N GLY A 180 -26.72 -38.42 -8.92
CA GLY A 180 -25.72 -37.84 -8.02
C GLY A 180 -24.28 -38.29 -8.27
N THR A 181 -23.35 -37.74 -7.50
CA THR A 181 -21.98 -38.27 -7.32
C THR A 181 -22.03 -39.66 -6.72
N ALA A 182 -21.22 -40.59 -7.23
CA ALA A 182 -21.17 -41.94 -6.69
C ALA A 182 -19.77 -42.54 -6.82
N GLU A 183 -19.14 -42.85 -5.69
CA GLU A 183 -17.74 -43.31 -5.66
C GLU A 183 -17.59 -44.79 -6.05
N LEU A 184 -16.61 -45.05 -6.93
CA LEU A 184 -16.16 -46.38 -7.30
C LEU A 184 -14.68 -46.53 -6.96
N TRP A 185 -14.36 -47.43 -6.05
CA TRP A 185 -12.98 -47.72 -5.67
C TRP A 185 -12.39 -48.71 -6.68
N VAL A 186 -11.28 -48.36 -7.33
CA VAL A 186 -10.62 -49.20 -8.33
C VAL A 186 -9.18 -49.42 -7.92
N TYR A 187 -8.82 -50.66 -7.62
CA TYR A 187 -7.49 -51.01 -7.11
C TYR A 187 -6.98 -52.32 -7.70
N SER A 188 -5.67 -52.39 -7.90
CA SER A 188 -4.99 -53.67 -8.13
C SER A 188 -4.73 -54.37 -6.80
N LYS A 189 -4.68 -55.71 -6.79
CA LYS A 189 -4.19 -56.47 -5.62
C LYS A 189 -2.67 -56.33 -5.42
N SER A 190 -1.95 -55.80 -6.41
CA SER A 190 -0.49 -55.62 -6.43
C SER A 190 -0.03 -54.16 -6.29
N SER A 191 -0.92 -53.19 -6.06
CA SER A 191 -0.59 -51.76 -5.92
C SER A 191 -1.48 -51.08 -4.87
N PRO A 192 -1.04 -49.97 -4.24
CA PRO A 192 -1.85 -49.24 -3.26
C PRO A 192 -3.17 -48.73 -3.87
N VAL A 193 -4.20 -48.61 -3.02
CA VAL A 193 -5.58 -48.28 -3.43
C VAL A 193 -5.68 -46.83 -3.92
N THR A 194 -5.80 -46.64 -5.22
CA THR A 194 -6.14 -45.34 -5.83
C THR A 194 -7.64 -45.09 -5.71
N ARG A 195 -8.04 -43.94 -5.14
CA ARG A 195 -9.45 -43.53 -5.11
C ARG A 195 -9.77 -42.74 -6.38
N ALA A 196 -10.84 -43.13 -7.09
CA ALA A 196 -11.39 -42.39 -8.21
C ALA A 196 -12.81 -41.92 -7.86
N GLY A 197 -12.97 -40.61 -7.65
CA GLY A 197 -14.30 -40.01 -7.55
C GLY A 197 -14.98 -40.03 -8.91
N VAL A 198 -16.21 -40.56 -8.99
CA VAL A 198 -16.98 -40.63 -10.23
C VAL A 198 -18.27 -39.81 -10.08
N THR A 199 -18.44 -38.80 -10.93
CA THR A 199 -19.66 -37.97 -10.96
C THR A 199 -20.52 -38.38 -12.15
N VAL A 200 -21.75 -38.81 -11.90
CA VAL A 200 -22.69 -39.22 -12.95
C VAL A 200 -23.62 -38.05 -13.29
N GLY A 201 -23.30 -37.32 -14.37
CA GLY A 201 -24.17 -36.28 -14.94
C GLY A 201 -25.14 -36.85 -15.98
N ASP A 202 -26.26 -36.16 -16.22
CA ASP A 202 -27.38 -36.63 -17.08
C ASP A 202 -27.00 -37.00 -18.53
N ASN A 203 -25.82 -36.57 -19.03
CA ASN A 203 -25.30 -36.90 -20.37
C ASN A 203 -24.06 -37.83 -20.37
N GLY A 204 -23.73 -38.48 -19.25
CA GLY A 204 -22.75 -39.57 -19.21
C GLY A 204 -21.28 -39.20 -19.46
N VAL A 205 -20.90 -37.92 -19.27
CA VAL A 205 -19.49 -37.47 -19.33
C VAL A 205 -18.85 -37.59 -17.95
N LEU A 206 -17.66 -38.19 -17.89
CA LEU A 206 -16.90 -38.44 -16.66
C LEU A 206 -15.63 -37.58 -16.65
N GLY A 207 -15.39 -36.85 -15.55
CA GLY A 207 -14.13 -36.13 -15.30
C GLY A 207 -13.42 -36.73 -14.09
N ALA A 208 -12.13 -37.01 -14.22
CA ALA A 208 -11.30 -37.52 -13.14
C ALA A 208 -10.74 -36.37 -12.28
N THR A 209 -10.79 -36.52 -10.96
CA THR A 209 -10.00 -35.72 -10.02
C THR A 209 -8.52 -36.12 -10.10
N GLN A 210 -7.61 -35.14 -9.98
CA GLN A 210 -6.16 -35.35 -10.16
C GLN A 210 -5.59 -36.42 -9.20
N PRO A 211 -4.56 -37.18 -9.62
CA PRO A 211 -3.92 -38.18 -8.77
C PRO A 211 -3.19 -37.54 -7.58
N PRO A 212 -3.01 -38.26 -6.46
CA PRO A 212 -2.17 -37.80 -5.36
C PRO A 212 -0.74 -37.57 -5.86
N GLU A 213 -0.16 -36.44 -5.47
CA GLU A 213 1.13 -36.02 -6.00
C GLU A 213 2.26 -36.96 -5.56
N ARG A 214 3.24 -37.18 -6.46
CA ARG A 214 4.29 -38.19 -6.27
C ARG A 214 5.54 -37.68 -5.55
N PHE A 215 5.57 -36.42 -5.16
CA PHE A 215 6.76 -35.78 -4.59
C PHE A 215 6.40 -35.03 -3.30
N PRO A 216 7.26 -35.04 -2.27
CA PRO A 216 7.00 -34.29 -1.06
C PRO A 216 7.11 -32.77 -1.28
N PRO A 217 6.36 -31.96 -0.52
CA PRO A 217 6.62 -30.54 -0.37
C PRO A 217 7.92 -30.30 0.42
N ALA A 218 8.38 -29.07 0.46
CA ALA A 218 9.49 -28.65 1.30
C ALA A 218 9.10 -27.32 1.94
N LEU A 219 8.58 -27.40 3.17
CA LEU A 219 8.01 -26.26 3.87
C LEU A 219 9.06 -25.45 4.62
N SER A 220 8.90 -24.14 4.58
CA SER A 220 9.64 -23.18 5.38
C SER A 220 8.69 -22.08 5.82
N PHE A 221 8.91 -21.49 7.00
CA PHE A 221 8.10 -20.37 7.45
C PHE A 221 8.89 -19.41 8.36
N ALA A 222 8.38 -18.20 8.48
CA ALA A 222 8.76 -17.25 9.52
C ALA A 222 7.51 -16.91 10.35
N ALA A 223 7.69 -16.68 11.65
CA ALA A 223 6.64 -16.25 12.57
C ALA A 223 7.05 -14.92 13.22
N THR A 224 6.15 -13.94 13.21
CA THR A 224 6.33 -12.64 13.88
C THR A 224 5.08 -12.29 14.66
N PHE A 225 5.25 -11.65 15.82
CA PHE A 225 4.15 -11.01 16.53
C PHE A 225 3.89 -9.62 15.93
N ASP A 226 2.63 -9.20 15.90
CA ASP A 226 2.09 -8.02 15.22
C ASP A 226 0.98 -7.43 16.08
N ASP A 227 1.30 -6.37 16.81
CA ASP A 227 0.39 -5.64 17.68
C ASP A 227 -0.34 -4.47 16.96
N SER A 228 -0.52 -4.55 15.64
CA SER A 228 -1.23 -3.47 14.92
C SER A 228 -2.72 -3.32 15.29
N THR A 229 -3.26 -4.23 16.11
CA THR A 229 -4.62 -4.20 16.71
C THR A 229 -4.66 -3.61 18.13
N GLY A 230 -3.50 -3.44 18.78
CA GLY A 230 -3.34 -2.86 20.10
C GLY A 230 -2.82 -1.42 20.09
N ASP A 231 -2.02 -1.07 21.10
CA ASP A 231 -1.33 0.24 21.21
C ASP A 231 -0.12 0.39 20.26
N ARG A 232 0.32 -0.73 19.67
CA ARG A 232 1.37 -0.88 18.65
C ARG A 232 2.80 -0.80 19.18
N ASP A 233 3.04 -1.09 20.44
CA ASP A 233 4.37 -1.02 21.03
C ASP A 233 5.21 -2.32 20.96
N LEU A 234 4.63 -3.36 20.33
CA LEU A 234 5.18 -4.70 20.12
C LEU A 234 5.17 -5.62 21.35
N ALA A 235 4.55 -5.21 22.46
CA ALA A 235 4.06 -6.11 23.49
C ALA A 235 2.62 -6.57 23.22
N LEU A 236 2.14 -7.51 24.04
CA LEU A 236 0.71 -7.78 24.20
C LEU A 236 0.32 -7.39 25.63
N ASP A 237 -0.49 -6.37 25.76
CA ASP A 237 -0.92 -5.84 27.05
C ASP A 237 -2.23 -6.50 27.52
N GLY A 238 -2.51 -6.45 28.82
CA GLY A 238 -3.75 -7.01 29.36
C GLY A 238 -4.97 -6.25 28.81
N ASP A 239 -6.04 -6.97 28.45
CA ASP A 239 -7.23 -6.43 27.76
C ASP A 239 -7.03 -6.13 26.26
N GLU A 240 -5.88 -6.51 25.68
CA GLU A 240 -5.53 -6.26 24.27
C GLU A 240 -5.74 -7.49 23.35
N SER A 241 -5.77 -7.24 22.04
CA SER A 241 -5.72 -8.27 20.99
C SER A 241 -4.57 -8.03 20.03
N GLY A 242 -3.77 -9.06 19.78
CA GLY A 242 -2.63 -9.04 18.86
C GLY A 242 -2.74 -10.10 17.77
N ARG A 243 -1.73 -10.17 16.91
CA ARG A 243 -1.68 -11.12 15.79
C ARG A 243 -0.34 -11.82 15.72
N ILE A 244 -0.34 -13.11 15.42
CA ILE A 244 0.86 -13.84 15.00
C ILE A 244 0.78 -14.03 13.50
N VAL A 245 1.72 -13.41 12.79
CA VAL A 245 1.82 -13.47 11.33
C VAL A 245 2.79 -14.58 10.96
N LEU A 246 2.26 -15.61 10.29
CA LEU A 246 3.02 -16.71 9.72
C LEU A 246 3.20 -16.46 8.22
N THR A 247 4.44 -16.37 7.76
CA THR A 247 4.76 -16.33 6.32
C THR A 247 5.27 -17.70 5.91
N VAL A 248 4.42 -18.50 5.27
CA VAL A 248 4.70 -19.89 4.90
C VAL A 248 5.06 -19.99 3.41
N ALA A 249 6.02 -20.84 3.07
CA ALA A 249 6.49 -21.06 1.70
C ALA A 249 6.75 -22.55 1.43
N ASN A 250 6.32 -23.05 0.26
CA ASN A 250 6.62 -24.40 -0.22
C ASN A 250 7.63 -24.35 -1.37
N SER A 251 8.89 -24.72 -1.12
CA SER A 251 9.95 -24.86 -2.14
C SER A 251 10.11 -26.28 -2.66
N GLY A 252 9.16 -27.18 -2.35
CA GLY A 252 9.21 -28.59 -2.72
C GLY A 252 8.80 -28.89 -4.16
N LYS A 253 8.67 -30.19 -4.45
CA LYS A 253 8.27 -30.71 -5.77
C LYS A 253 6.84 -31.26 -5.80
N GLY A 254 6.16 -31.32 -4.66
CA GLY A 254 4.70 -31.44 -4.58
C GLY A 254 4.04 -30.36 -3.72
N ILE A 255 2.72 -30.31 -3.82
CA ILE A 255 1.78 -29.52 -3.02
C ILE A 255 1.74 -30.07 -1.59
N ALA A 256 1.75 -29.17 -0.61
CA ALA A 256 1.42 -29.49 0.77
C ALA A 256 -0.08 -29.29 1.00
N ASN A 257 -0.76 -30.25 1.62
CA ASN A 257 -2.22 -30.25 1.78
C ASN A 257 -2.58 -30.22 3.27
N ASP A 258 -3.68 -29.54 3.62
CA ASP A 258 -4.16 -29.38 5.01
C ASP A 258 -3.05 -29.05 6.03
N ILE A 259 -2.18 -28.08 5.70
CA ILE A 259 -1.11 -27.67 6.62
C ILE A 259 -1.73 -27.09 7.88
N GLN A 260 -1.19 -27.45 9.05
CA GLN A 260 -1.61 -26.92 10.35
C GLN A 260 -0.44 -26.27 11.08
N ALA A 261 -0.64 -25.04 11.56
CA ALA A 261 0.28 -24.39 12.48
C ALA A 261 -0.11 -24.76 13.92
N LYS A 262 0.78 -25.43 14.65
CA LYS A 262 0.60 -25.77 16.06
C LYS A 262 1.42 -24.80 16.91
N LEU A 263 0.77 -24.16 17.87
CA LEU A 263 1.39 -23.17 18.76
C LEU A 263 1.39 -23.71 20.18
N THR A 264 2.58 -23.91 20.75
CA THR A 264 2.78 -24.48 22.09
C THR A 264 3.60 -23.53 22.95
N SER A 265 3.06 -23.06 24.08
CA SER A 265 3.89 -22.38 25.10
C SER A 265 4.49 -23.39 26.07
N ALA A 266 5.69 -23.11 26.57
CA ALA A 266 6.36 -23.96 27.56
C ALA A 266 5.73 -23.86 28.97
N ARG A 267 4.95 -22.81 29.23
CA ARG A 267 4.27 -22.54 30.50
C ARG A 267 2.84 -22.04 30.25
N VAL A 268 1.93 -22.30 31.17
CA VAL A 268 0.60 -21.69 31.14
C VAL A 268 0.74 -20.25 31.63
N ILE A 269 0.52 -19.28 30.74
CA ILE A 269 0.52 -17.86 31.07
C ILE A 269 -0.93 -17.44 31.38
N PRO A 270 -1.25 -16.99 32.61
CA PRO A 270 -2.59 -16.52 32.95
C PRO A 270 -3.04 -15.41 32.00
N GLY A 271 -4.31 -15.40 31.63
CA GLY A 271 -4.91 -14.37 30.77
C GLY A 271 -4.58 -14.44 29.27
N LEU A 272 -3.47 -15.05 28.88
CA LEU A 272 -3.06 -15.21 27.48
C LEU A 272 -3.93 -16.26 26.76
N ARG A 273 -4.50 -15.90 25.61
CA ARG A 273 -5.30 -16.77 24.72
C ARG A 273 -4.62 -16.90 23.37
N VAL A 274 -4.06 -18.09 23.11
CA VAL A 274 -3.47 -18.49 21.83
C VAL A 274 -4.16 -19.78 21.37
N PRO A 275 -4.58 -19.92 20.10
CA PRO A 275 -5.11 -21.19 19.60
C PRO A 275 -4.00 -22.24 19.53
N ALA A 276 -4.24 -23.42 20.11
CA ALA A 276 -3.25 -24.51 20.14
C ALA A 276 -2.90 -25.04 18.73
N THR A 277 -3.87 -25.01 17.81
CA THR A 277 -3.70 -25.30 16.39
C THR A 277 -4.47 -24.30 15.54
N TYR A 278 -3.95 -23.97 14.36
CA TYR A 278 -4.56 -23.05 13.42
C TYR A 278 -4.39 -23.57 11.98
N PRO A 279 -5.46 -23.63 11.17
CA PRO A 279 -5.38 -24.13 9.81
C PRO A 279 -4.63 -23.13 8.91
N VAL A 280 -3.56 -23.60 8.28
CA VAL A 280 -2.87 -22.90 7.18
C VAL A 280 -3.47 -23.33 5.84
N GLY A 281 -3.95 -24.58 5.74
CA GLY A 281 -4.54 -25.16 4.54
C GLY A 281 -3.51 -25.40 3.44
N ASP A 282 -3.97 -25.63 2.21
CA ASP A 282 -3.11 -26.07 1.12
C ASP A 282 -2.13 -24.98 0.63
N LEU A 283 -0.98 -25.43 0.11
CA LEU A 283 0.09 -24.61 -0.44
C LEU A 283 0.77 -25.25 -1.66
N LYS A 284 0.59 -24.63 -2.81
CA LYS A 284 1.04 -25.13 -4.12
C LYS A 284 2.55 -25.00 -4.31
N LEU A 285 3.03 -25.54 -5.43
CA LEU A 285 4.43 -25.49 -5.82
C LEU A 285 4.96 -24.05 -5.92
N SER A 286 6.04 -23.76 -5.20
CA SER A 286 6.65 -22.41 -5.11
C SER A 286 5.73 -21.32 -4.58
N GLU A 287 4.57 -21.68 -4.01
CA GLU A 287 3.62 -20.72 -3.45
C GLU A 287 4.11 -20.21 -2.08
N ARG A 288 3.76 -18.95 -1.79
CA ARG A 288 3.95 -18.32 -0.49
C ARG A 288 2.61 -17.79 0.00
N LYS A 289 2.29 -18.02 1.26
CA LYS A 289 1.01 -17.68 1.88
C LYS A 289 1.25 -17.00 3.22
N ARG A 290 0.63 -15.84 3.42
CA ARG A 290 0.59 -15.15 4.71
C ARG A 290 -0.65 -15.64 5.45
N VAL A 291 -0.47 -16.19 6.65
CA VAL A 291 -1.54 -16.61 7.55
C VAL A 291 -1.46 -15.76 8.82
N VAL A 292 -2.61 -15.33 9.31
CA VAL A 292 -2.73 -14.50 10.51
C VAL A 292 -3.46 -15.31 11.56
N VAL A 293 -2.78 -15.59 12.66
CA VAL A 293 -3.31 -16.30 13.82
C VAL A 293 -3.69 -15.25 14.88
N PRO A 294 -4.96 -15.12 15.29
CA PRO A 294 -5.35 -14.17 16.31
C PRO A 294 -4.86 -14.62 17.69
N VAL A 295 -4.39 -13.67 18.49
CA VAL A 295 -4.08 -13.86 19.91
C VAL A 295 -4.70 -12.73 20.73
N SER A 296 -5.04 -12.99 21.99
CA SER A 296 -5.61 -11.97 22.88
C SER A 296 -5.17 -12.19 24.31
N ALA A 297 -5.22 -11.13 25.10
CA ALA A 297 -4.97 -11.17 26.52
C ALA A 297 -6.13 -10.53 27.28
N ASN A 298 -6.33 -10.93 28.53
CA ASN A 298 -7.24 -10.25 29.44
C ASN A 298 -6.43 -9.56 30.56
N ARG A 299 -7.12 -8.83 31.43
CA ARG A 299 -6.50 -8.09 32.55
C ARG A 299 -5.77 -8.93 33.60
N SER A 300 -5.83 -10.26 33.55
CA SER A 300 -5.02 -11.14 34.42
C SER A 300 -3.67 -11.53 33.82
N LEU A 301 -3.32 -11.00 32.64
CA LEU A 301 -2.00 -11.17 32.04
C LEU A 301 -0.92 -10.54 32.94
N PRO A 302 0.14 -11.27 33.33
CA PRO A 302 1.28 -10.70 34.04
C PRO A 302 2.29 -10.06 33.07
N THR A 303 3.07 -9.10 33.55
CA THR A 303 4.24 -8.60 32.80
C THR A 303 5.36 -9.64 32.76
N ASP A 304 5.58 -10.26 31.60
CA ASP A 304 6.53 -11.36 31.40
C ASP A 304 6.81 -11.57 29.90
N THR A 305 7.91 -12.25 29.53
CA THR A 305 8.19 -12.57 28.11
C THR A 305 7.41 -13.83 27.69
N VAL A 306 6.57 -13.71 26.66
CA VAL A 306 5.86 -14.85 26.06
C VAL A 306 6.79 -15.62 25.13
N GLU A 307 6.92 -16.93 25.36
CA GLU A 307 7.59 -17.84 24.44
C GLU A 307 6.59 -18.84 23.84
N LEU A 308 6.52 -18.89 22.50
CA LEU A 308 5.70 -19.83 21.74
C LEU A 308 6.57 -20.62 20.77
N LYS A 309 6.62 -21.94 20.95
CA LYS A 309 7.11 -22.85 19.91
C LYS A 309 6.02 -22.97 18.85
N VAL A 310 6.32 -22.51 17.63
CA VAL A 310 5.48 -22.68 16.45
C VAL A 310 6.02 -23.86 15.64
N GLU A 311 5.16 -24.83 15.36
CA GLU A 311 5.43 -26.00 14.53
C GLU A 311 4.49 -25.96 13.33
N LEU A 312 4.98 -26.27 12.12
CA LEU A 312 4.16 -26.28 10.91
C LEU A 312 4.12 -27.71 10.36
N LEU A 313 2.95 -28.34 10.52
CA LEU A 313 2.75 -29.77 10.31
C LEU A 313 2.07 -30.03 8.97
N GLU A 314 2.60 -30.99 8.20
CA GLU A 314 2.06 -31.42 6.91
C GLU A 314 1.62 -32.89 7.01
N PRO A 315 0.31 -33.19 7.11
CA PRO A 315 -0.16 -34.50 7.56
C PRO A 315 0.05 -35.64 6.56
N TYR A 316 0.28 -35.37 5.27
CA TYR A 316 0.30 -36.40 4.22
C TYR A 316 1.69 -37.01 4.00
N PHE A 317 2.72 -36.19 3.81
CA PHE A 317 4.12 -36.63 3.70
C PHE A 317 4.88 -36.57 5.03
N GLN A 318 4.33 -35.93 6.07
CA GLN A 318 5.07 -35.58 7.30
C GLN A 318 6.28 -34.69 7.00
N ALA A 319 6.14 -33.85 5.96
CA ALA A 319 7.16 -32.94 5.46
C ALA A 319 7.14 -31.61 6.25
N ASP A 320 7.19 -31.73 7.58
CA ASP A 320 7.08 -30.64 8.53
C ASP A 320 8.23 -29.64 8.37
N ALA A 321 7.94 -28.36 8.60
CA ALA A 321 8.98 -27.33 8.59
C ALA A 321 9.74 -27.28 9.93
N THR A 322 11.00 -26.85 9.88
CA THR A 322 11.81 -26.57 11.09
C THR A 322 11.05 -25.65 12.06
N PRO A 323 10.82 -26.06 13.32
CA PRO A 323 10.10 -25.24 14.30
C PRO A 323 10.78 -23.89 14.57
N VAL A 324 9.97 -22.87 14.82
CA VAL A 324 10.43 -21.51 15.14
C VAL A 324 9.98 -21.16 16.56
N LEU A 325 10.89 -20.63 17.38
CA LEU A 325 10.57 -20.08 18.69
C LEU A 325 10.24 -18.59 18.53
N LEU A 326 8.96 -18.25 18.60
CA LEU A 326 8.48 -16.87 18.64
C LEU A 326 8.58 -16.35 20.08
N ARG A 327 9.10 -15.13 20.22
CA ARG A 327 9.19 -14.40 21.49
C ARG A 327 8.59 -13.00 21.32
N PHE A 328 7.78 -12.57 22.27
CA PHE A 328 7.27 -11.21 22.39
C PHE A 328 7.08 -10.88 23.88
N GLU A 329 7.09 -9.59 24.24
CA GLU A 329 6.83 -9.18 25.62
C GLU A 329 5.31 -9.19 25.88
N ALA A 330 4.89 -9.55 27.08
CA ALA A 330 3.53 -9.35 27.58
C ALA A 330 3.57 -8.39 28.75
N ARG A 331 2.51 -7.60 28.94
CA ARG A 331 2.40 -6.65 30.07
C ARG A 331 1.06 -6.75 30.77
N GLN A 332 1.08 -6.45 32.05
CA GLN A 332 -0.12 -6.31 32.83
C GLN A 332 -0.88 -5.04 32.43
N PHE A 333 -2.20 -5.15 32.31
CA PHE A 333 -3.11 -4.03 32.08
C PHE A 333 -2.85 -2.87 33.05
N GLU A 334 -2.46 -1.71 32.53
CA GLU A 334 -2.45 -0.44 33.27
C GLU A 334 -3.69 0.40 32.89
N PRO A 335 -4.39 1.04 33.85
CA PRO A 335 -5.63 1.77 33.57
C PRO A 335 -5.37 3.23 33.13
N PRO A 336 -6.29 3.83 32.34
CA PRO A 336 -6.34 5.28 32.11
C PRO A 336 -6.83 6.04 33.35
N ASP A 337 -6.51 7.33 33.42
CA ASP A 337 -6.98 8.25 34.47
C ASP A 337 -7.35 9.60 33.84
N LEU A 338 -8.55 9.67 33.27
CA LEU A 338 -9.08 10.90 32.68
C LEU A 338 -9.38 11.94 33.76
N VAL A 339 -8.85 13.15 33.59
CA VAL A 339 -9.02 14.30 34.50
C VAL A 339 -9.15 15.59 33.70
N VAL A 340 -9.78 16.62 34.28
CA VAL A 340 -9.65 17.99 33.75
C VAL A 340 -8.41 18.61 34.40
N HIS A 341 -7.44 19.02 33.57
CA HIS A 341 -6.16 19.56 34.02
C HIS A 341 -6.22 21.09 34.22
N GLU A 342 -6.63 21.80 33.18
CA GLU A 342 -6.75 23.26 33.15
C GLU A 342 -8.16 23.67 32.72
N LYS A 343 -8.60 24.85 33.14
CA LYS A 343 -9.89 25.46 32.78
C LYS A 343 -9.77 26.99 32.80
N GLY A 344 -10.54 27.68 31.98
CA GLY A 344 -10.44 29.12 31.82
C GLY A 344 -11.57 29.70 30.98
N VAL A 345 -11.53 31.01 30.74
CA VAL A 345 -12.55 31.75 29.99
C VAL A 345 -11.87 32.75 29.07
N ALA A 346 -12.19 32.77 27.77
CA ALA A 346 -11.49 33.60 26.79
C ALA A 346 -11.59 35.10 27.10
N GLU A 347 -12.75 35.57 27.54
CA GLU A 347 -12.97 36.96 27.96
C GLU A 347 -12.19 37.32 29.24
N GLY A 348 -11.80 36.32 30.04
CA GLY A 348 -11.13 36.48 31.34
C GLY A 348 -12.08 36.77 32.51
N GLU A 349 -13.38 36.81 32.30
CA GLU A 349 -14.41 36.91 33.36
C GLU A 349 -15.74 36.30 32.89
N VAL A 350 -16.55 35.78 33.82
CA VAL A 350 -17.93 35.34 33.54
C VAL A 350 -18.90 36.36 34.11
N VAL A 351 -19.69 37.00 33.25
CA VAL A 351 -20.61 38.10 33.63
C VAL A 351 -22.06 37.76 33.24
N PRO A 352 -23.02 37.81 34.19
CA PRO A 352 -24.44 37.64 33.88
C PRO A 352 -24.95 38.62 32.81
N GLY A 353 -25.76 38.11 31.88
CA GLY A 353 -26.31 38.87 30.76
C GLY A 353 -25.39 38.95 29.54
N LYS A 354 -24.20 38.34 29.57
CA LYS A 354 -23.28 38.23 28.43
C LYS A 354 -23.07 36.78 28.00
N SER A 355 -22.53 36.59 26.80
CA SER A 355 -21.86 35.36 26.40
C SER A 355 -20.46 35.28 27.02
N ALA A 356 -19.98 34.05 27.21
CA ALA A 356 -18.60 33.75 27.59
C ALA A 356 -18.15 32.45 26.89
N GLU A 357 -16.90 32.38 26.46
CA GLU A 357 -16.29 31.18 25.90
C GLU A 357 -15.49 30.45 26.99
N VAL A 358 -16.05 29.35 27.49
CA VAL A 358 -15.43 28.54 28.55
C VAL A 358 -14.56 27.46 27.91
N SER A 359 -13.28 27.43 28.27
CA SER A 359 -12.33 26.43 27.76
C SER A 359 -11.86 25.51 28.89
N PHE A 360 -11.65 24.23 28.60
CA PHE A 360 -10.99 23.31 29.55
C PHE A 360 -10.25 22.18 28.83
N VAL A 361 -9.30 21.56 29.53
CA VAL A 361 -8.43 20.50 28.99
C VAL A 361 -8.73 19.18 29.68
N VAL A 362 -9.18 18.18 28.92
CA VAL A 362 -9.23 16.78 29.37
C VAL A 362 -7.88 16.14 29.07
N LEU A 363 -7.24 15.60 30.11
CA LEU A 363 -5.93 14.96 30.10
C LEU A 363 -6.10 13.51 30.57
N ASN A 364 -5.51 12.55 29.85
CA ASN A 364 -5.27 11.22 30.41
C ASN A 364 -3.98 11.26 31.25
N ARG A 365 -4.13 11.28 32.57
CA ARG A 365 -3.01 11.20 33.53
C ARG A 365 -2.63 9.74 33.86
N GLY A 366 -3.40 8.78 33.35
CA GLY A 366 -3.17 7.36 33.58
C GLY A 366 -1.97 6.87 32.80
N LYS A 367 -1.62 5.60 33.04
CA LYS A 367 -0.60 4.91 32.25
C LYS A 367 -1.20 4.02 31.16
N GLY A 368 -2.47 3.66 31.29
CA GLY A 368 -3.22 3.04 30.20
C GLY A 368 -3.75 4.07 29.22
N LYS A 369 -3.86 3.67 27.96
CA LYS A 369 -4.62 4.36 26.91
C LYS A 369 -6.11 4.40 27.25
N ALA A 370 -6.75 5.54 26.99
CA ALA A 370 -8.20 5.68 27.01
C ALA A 370 -8.74 5.62 25.57
N ASP A 371 -9.87 4.97 25.36
CA ASP A 371 -10.46 4.67 24.05
C ASP A 371 -11.89 5.20 23.94
N GLU A 372 -12.24 5.66 22.74
CA GLU A 372 -13.56 6.25 22.42
C GLU A 372 -14.01 7.25 23.49
N VAL A 373 -13.12 8.20 23.83
CA VAL A 373 -13.40 9.19 24.86
C VAL A 373 -14.36 10.24 24.31
N GLU A 374 -15.51 10.38 24.94
CA GLU A 374 -16.48 11.45 24.67
C GLU A 374 -16.60 12.35 25.90
N CYS A 375 -16.99 13.61 25.72
CA CYS A 375 -17.27 14.53 26.81
C CYS A 375 -18.57 15.28 26.56
N GLN A 376 -19.56 15.14 27.43
CA GLN A 376 -20.80 15.93 27.39
C GLN A 376 -20.77 16.99 28.50
N VAL A 377 -21.12 18.24 28.20
CA VAL A 377 -21.06 19.33 29.19
C VAL A 377 -22.47 19.78 29.59
N HIS A 378 -22.85 19.45 30.83
CA HIS A 378 -24.14 19.84 31.39
C HIS A 378 -24.10 21.23 32.01
N THR A 379 -25.09 22.05 31.65
CA THR A 379 -25.27 23.44 32.11
C THR A 379 -26.36 23.55 33.18
N PRO A 380 -26.22 24.45 34.17
CA PRO A 380 -27.24 24.68 35.20
C PRO A 380 -28.37 25.57 34.67
N THR A 381 -29.53 25.54 35.34
CA THR A 381 -30.69 26.36 34.98
C THR A 381 -30.33 27.86 34.92
N GLY A 382 -30.70 28.52 33.83
CA GLY A 382 -30.37 29.94 33.59
C GLY A 382 -29.08 30.17 32.80
N VAL A 383 -28.33 29.12 32.49
CA VAL A 383 -27.20 29.12 31.55
C VAL A 383 -27.61 28.34 30.30
N ARG A 384 -27.25 28.84 29.13
CA ARG A 384 -27.56 28.21 27.84
C ARG A 384 -26.29 28.04 27.01
N TYR A 385 -26.04 26.81 26.57
CA TYR A 385 -25.01 26.53 25.58
C TYR A 385 -25.38 27.14 24.22
N LEU A 386 -24.37 27.63 23.49
CA LEU A 386 -24.52 28.34 22.22
C LEU A 386 -23.93 27.59 21.01
N GLY A 387 -23.23 26.48 21.22
CA GLY A 387 -22.70 25.65 20.14
C GLY A 387 -23.73 24.69 19.54
N ASN A 388 -23.32 23.95 18.51
CA ASN A 388 -24.20 23.10 17.71
C ASN A 388 -24.42 21.70 18.30
N GLU A 389 -23.41 21.17 19.00
CA GLU A 389 -23.37 19.79 19.53
C GLU A 389 -22.95 19.85 21.00
N ASP A 390 -23.66 19.15 21.89
CA ASP A 390 -23.41 19.15 23.33
C ASP A 390 -22.50 18.00 23.81
N VAL A 391 -22.19 17.07 22.89
CA VAL A 391 -21.23 15.96 23.05
C VAL A 391 -20.00 16.24 22.18
N PHE A 392 -18.82 16.08 22.76
CA PHE A 392 -17.54 16.32 22.10
C PHE A 392 -16.74 15.02 21.97
N ASP A 393 -16.43 14.60 20.74
CA ASP A 393 -15.57 13.44 20.47
C ASP A 393 -14.08 13.79 20.71
N LEU A 394 -13.52 13.15 21.73
CA LEU A 394 -12.11 13.25 22.08
C LEU A 394 -11.28 12.08 21.51
N GLY A 395 -11.89 11.04 20.95
CA GLY A 395 -11.23 9.87 20.40
C GLY A 395 -10.39 9.12 21.45
N SER A 396 -9.39 8.35 21.02
CA SER A 396 -8.44 7.75 21.96
C SER A 396 -7.46 8.78 22.53
N LEU A 397 -7.20 8.72 23.83
CA LEU A 397 -6.22 9.56 24.53
C LEU A 397 -5.12 8.67 25.15
N GLU A 398 -3.93 8.73 24.57
CA GLU A 398 -2.72 8.08 25.09
C GLU A 398 -2.31 8.61 26.48
N PRO A 399 -1.48 7.88 27.24
CA PRO A 399 -0.90 8.37 28.50
C PRO A 399 -0.21 9.74 28.33
N GLY A 400 -0.65 10.72 29.11
CA GLY A 400 -0.19 12.12 29.03
C GLY A 400 -0.78 12.94 27.86
N ALA A 401 -1.58 12.33 26.98
CA ALA A 401 -2.26 13.04 25.91
C ALA A 401 -3.49 13.79 26.43
N TRP A 402 -3.79 14.91 25.79
CA TRP A 402 -4.85 15.81 26.19
C TRP A 402 -5.57 16.40 24.98
N LYS A 403 -6.82 16.84 25.20
CA LYS A 403 -7.58 17.66 24.26
C LYS A 403 -8.21 18.84 24.99
N ARG A 404 -8.18 20.00 24.34
CA ARG A 404 -8.93 21.21 24.72
C ARG A 404 -10.35 21.11 24.17
N LEU A 405 -11.31 21.54 24.97
CA LEU A 405 -12.70 21.75 24.59
C LEU A 405 -13.01 23.23 24.80
N ASP A 406 -13.70 23.82 23.82
CA ASP A 406 -14.19 25.19 23.86
C ASP A 406 -15.72 25.16 23.83
N PHE A 407 -16.34 25.75 24.86
CA PHE A 407 -17.76 25.61 25.18
C PHE A 407 -18.41 27.00 25.33
N PRO A 408 -18.87 27.62 24.22
CA PRO A 408 -19.50 28.94 24.26
C PRO A 408 -20.87 28.88 24.95
N ILE A 409 -21.06 29.73 25.95
CA ILE A 409 -22.28 29.81 26.76
C ILE A 409 -22.84 31.24 26.82
N PHE A 410 -24.13 31.35 27.12
CA PHE A 410 -24.78 32.57 27.55
C PHE A 410 -25.26 32.41 28.99
N VAL A 411 -24.87 33.32 29.87
CA VAL A 411 -25.35 33.37 31.26
C VAL A 411 -26.51 34.36 31.33
N GLY A 412 -27.68 33.90 31.76
CA GLY A 412 -28.87 34.76 31.85
C GLY A 412 -28.67 35.94 32.81
N ALA A 413 -29.22 37.12 32.48
CA ALA A 413 -29.12 38.32 33.30
C ALA A 413 -29.81 38.21 34.69
N ARG A 414 -30.59 37.15 34.92
CA ARG A 414 -31.23 36.81 36.21
C ARG A 414 -30.56 35.61 36.90
N PHE A 415 -29.31 35.31 36.58
CA PHE A 415 -28.57 34.21 37.20
C PHE A 415 -27.96 34.69 38.53
N GLU A 416 -28.57 34.28 39.64
CA GLU A 416 -28.30 34.82 41.00
C GLU A 416 -27.24 34.04 41.80
N ALA A 417 -26.62 33.01 41.22
CA ALA A 417 -25.59 32.21 41.93
C ALA A 417 -24.22 32.91 41.94
N GLU A 418 -23.44 32.76 43.01
CA GLU A 418 -22.08 33.32 43.12
C GLU A 418 -21.05 32.70 42.16
N SER A 419 -21.35 31.52 41.63
CA SER A 419 -20.47 30.71 40.78
C SER A 419 -21.24 30.00 39.68
N LEU A 420 -20.70 30.02 38.46
CA LEU A 420 -21.09 29.09 37.41
C LEU A 420 -20.52 27.69 37.73
N ARG A 421 -21.39 26.69 37.79
CA ARG A 421 -21.03 25.28 37.97
C ARG A 421 -21.49 24.49 36.75
N LEU A 422 -20.55 23.93 35.99
CA LEU A 422 -20.82 23.00 34.89
C LEU A 422 -20.39 21.59 35.30
N THR A 423 -20.95 20.57 34.66
CA THR A 423 -20.49 19.18 34.84
C THR A 423 -20.01 18.64 33.48
N ALA A 424 -18.73 18.33 33.37
CA ALA A 424 -18.16 17.62 32.24
C ALA A 424 -18.26 16.10 32.49
N SER A 425 -19.23 15.49 31.83
CA SER A 425 -19.46 14.04 31.83
C SER A 425 -18.56 13.39 30.78
N VAL A 426 -17.37 12.98 31.22
CA VAL A 426 -16.42 12.24 30.40
C VAL A 426 -16.82 10.77 30.35
N ARG A 427 -16.92 10.23 29.15
CA ARG A 427 -17.23 8.82 28.86
C ARG A 427 -16.05 8.20 28.13
N GLU A 428 -15.90 6.90 28.27
CA GLU A 428 -14.80 6.10 27.74
C GLU A 428 -15.39 4.72 27.40
N ALA A 429 -14.77 3.98 26.47
CA ALA A 429 -15.28 2.68 26.00
C ALA A 429 -15.59 1.68 27.14
N ARG A 430 -14.87 1.77 28.28
CA ARG A 430 -15.03 0.90 29.45
C ARG A 430 -15.72 1.69 30.58
N PRO A 431 -16.94 1.30 31.01
CA PRO A 431 -17.76 2.08 31.93
C PRO A 431 -17.11 2.47 33.26
N GLU A 432 -16.12 1.72 33.74
CA GLU A 432 -15.37 1.97 34.97
C GLU A 432 -14.41 3.17 34.91
N PHE A 433 -14.07 3.68 33.71
CA PHE A 433 -13.23 4.87 33.53
C PHE A 433 -14.01 6.14 33.17
N CYS A 434 -15.33 6.02 32.97
CA CYS A 434 -16.26 7.14 32.87
C CYS A 434 -16.26 7.97 34.17
N LYS A 435 -16.26 9.31 34.05
CA LYS A 435 -16.26 10.22 35.20
C LYS A 435 -17.09 11.47 34.93
N ASP A 436 -17.77 11.96 35.97
CA ASP A 436 -18.41 13.27 35.95
C ASP A 436 -17.54 14.27 36.73
N ILE A 437 -17.08 15.33 36.06
CA ILE A 437 -16.09 16.27 36.57
C ILE A 437 -16.73 17.65 36.72
N GLY A 438 -16.81 18.14 37.96
CA GLY A 438 -17.37 19.47 38.26
C GLY A 438 -16.42 20.60 37.89
N LEU A 439 -16.83 21.45 36.95
CA LEU A 439 -16.14 22.69 36.60
C LEU A 439 -16.78 23.87 37.35
N HIS A 440 -15.95 24.71 37.96
CA HIS A 440 -16.39 25.82 38.81
C HIS A 440 -15.70 27.12 38.38
N PHE A 441 -16.49 28.13 38.04
CA PHE A 441 -16.02 29.45 37.62
C PHE A 441 -16.70 30.54 38.47
N PRO A 442 -15.97 31.42 39.16
CA PRO A 442 -16.58 32.53 39.90
C PRO A 442 -17.18 33.57 38.93
N LEU A 443 -18.30 34.19 39.30
CA LEU A 443 -18.87 35.28 38.51
C LEU A 443 -18.27 36.63 38.90
N ASN A 444 -18.20 37.55 37.92
CA ASN A 444 -17.71 38.93 38.09
C ASN A 444 -16.33 39.02 38.78
N ARG A 445 -15.47 38.02 38.54
CA ARG A 445 -14.09 37.94 39.01
C ARG A 445 -13.20 37.51 37.84
N PRO A 446 -11.92 37.94 37.82
CA PRO A 446 -10.98 37.46 36.83
C PRO A 446 -10.83 35.93 36.93
N VAL A 447 -10.90 35.28 35.78
CA VAL A 447 -10.63 33.87 35.55
C VAL A 447 -9.47 33.80 34.57
N GLU A 448 -8.59 32.82 34.75
CA GLU A 448 -7.43 32.62 33.86
C GLU A 448 -7.87 32.38 32.41
N ARG A 449 -7.11 32.94 31.46
CA ARG A 449 -7.30 32.72 30.02
C ARG A 449 -6.38 31.58 29.58
N LEU A 450 -6.94 30.59 28.88
CA LEU A 450 -6.20 29.50 28.26
C LEU A 450 -5.52 29.98 26.97
N GLU A 451 -4.46 30.78 27.12
CA GLU A 451 -3.64 31.28 25.99
C GLU A 451 -2.44 30.34 25.68
N GLN A 452 -1.97 29.54 26.64
CA GLN A 452 -1.00 28.45 26.45
C GLN A 452 -1.17 27.35 27.51
N VAL A 453 -1.32 26.09 27.08
CA VAL A 453 -1.34 24.91 27.96
C VAL A 453 0.11 24.51 28.29
N SER A 454 0.52 24.63 29.55
CA SER A 454 1.90 24.33 29.96
C SER A 454 1.97 23.13 30.90
N ILE A 455 1.97 21.92 30.32
CA ILE A 455 2.11 20.69 31.11
C ILE A 455 3.55 20.58 31.63
N ALA A 456 3.72 20.82 32.92
CA ALA A 456 4.94 20.44 33.63
C ALA A 456 5.06 18.90 33.64
N PRO A 457 6.24 18.31 33.34
CA PRO A 457 6.43 16.87 33.46
C PRO A 457 6.17 16.41 34.90
N VAL A 458 5.25 15.46 35.07
CA VAL A 458 5.11 14.75 36.35
C VAL A 458 6.29 13.78 36.46
N ASP A 459 7.17 14.01 37.43
CA ASP A 459 8.30 13.12 37.74
C ASP A 459 7.80 11.73 38.19
N THR A 460 7.53 10.84 37.23
CA THR A 460 7.33 9.41 37.46
C THR A 460 8.69 8.71 37.64
N GLY A 461 9.35 9.04 38.75
CA GLY A 461 10.65 8.47 39.11
C GLY A 461 10.59 6.97 39.42
N LEU A 462 10.72 6.11 38.39
CA LEU A 462 11.05 4.69 38.56
C LEU A 462 11.98 4.17 37.44
N ALA A 463 12.97 3.38 37.87
CA ALA A 463 13.81 2.46 37.09
C ALA A 463 14.71 3.03 35.96
N GLN A 464 15.97 3.32 36.32
CA GLN A 464 17.08 3.23 35.36
C GLN A 464 17.20 1.78 34.87
N GLY A 465 17.30 1.53 33.56
CA GLY A 465 17.59 0.16 33.06
C GLY A 465 17.38 -0.09 31.56
N ARG A 466 16.46 0.63 30.91
CA ARG A 466 16.37 0.73 29.44
C ARG A 466 16.31 2.23 29.11
N ARG A 467 17.07 2.70 28.10
CA ARG A 467 16.78 4.05 27.55
C ARG A 467 15.35 3.97 27.01
N PRO A 468 14.43 4.88 27.39
CA PRO A 468 13.15 4.93 26.72
C PRO A 468 13.40 5.14 25.22
N LEU A 469 12.62 4.47 24.37
CA LEU A 469 12.47 4.92 22.98
C LEU A 469 11.89 6.32 23.07
N SER A 470 12.74 7.31 22.86
CA SER A 470 12.37 8.70 23.02
C SER A 470 11.27 9.02 22.00
N LEU A 471 10.10 9.42 22.50
CA LEU A 471 8.97 9.95 21.70
C LEU A 471 9.40 11.12 20.77
N VAL A 472 10.52 11.73 21.15
CA VAL A 472 11.28 12.79 20.53
C VAL A 472 12.49 12.16 19.81
N ALA A 473 12.55 12.24 18.49
CA ALA A 473 13.69 11.76 17.72
C ALA A 473 14.95 12.57 18.06
N ASP A 474 16.13 11.99 17.85
CA ASP A 474 17.39 12.69 18.13
C ASP A 474 17.63 13.92 17.24
N VAL A 475 16.91 14.03 16.11
CA VAL A 475 16.83 15.24 15.27
C VAL A 475 15.95 16.36 15.84
N ASP A 476 14.98 16.04 16.71
CA ASP A 476 14.14 17.04 17.39
C ASP A 476 14.91 17.76 18.51
N THR A 477 15.89 17.07 19.11
CA THR A 477 16.77 17.57 20.18
C THR A 477 18.10 18.07 19.64
N GLY A 478 18.82 18.89 20.42
CA GLY A 478 20.19 19.30 20.05
C GLY A 478 20.29 20.14 18.77
N ILE A 479 19.19 20.76 18.33
CA ILE A 479 19.13 21.60 17.13
C ILE A 479 20.22 22.68 17.21
N PRO A 480 21.14 22.78 16.22
CA PRO A 480 22.21 23.76 16.25
C PRO A 480 21.71 25.20 16.33
N THR A 481 22.55 26.08 16.88
CA THR A 481 22.30 27.52 16.89
C THR A 481 23.21 28.20 15.87
N ALA A 482 22.65 29.03 14.99
CA ALA A 482 23.35 29.69 13.90
C ALA A 482 24.52 30.56 14.38
N VAL A 483 25.66 30.50 13.67
CA VAL A 483 26.81 31.39 13.95
C VAL A 483 26.42 32.85 13.71
N MET A 484 25.73 33.13 12.61
CA MET A 484 25.31 34.45 12.15
C MET A 484 23.79 34.48 11.95
N ARG A 485 23.19 35.66 12.06
CA ARG A 485 21.78 35.86 11.70
C ARG A 485 21.66 36.15 10.20
N ASN A 486 20.59 35.67 9.57
CA ASN A 486 20.22 36.01 8.20
C ASN A 486 18.77 36.57 8.18
N PRO A 487 18.55 37.78 8.71
CA PRO A 487 17.21 38.32 8.98
C PRO A 487 16.45 38.74 7.72
N ASP A 488 17.12 38.76 6.56
CA ASP A 488 16.55 39.10 5.25
C ASP A 488 16.35 37.84 4.37
N ALA A 489 16.73 36.66 4.86
CA ALA A 489 16.37 35.40 4.23
C ALA A 489 14.86 35.14 4.36
N VAL A 490 14.30 34.47 3.35
CA VAL A 490 12.88 34.15 3.24
C VAL A 490 12.72 32.65 3.08
N ALA A 491 11.75 32.06 3.76
CA ALA A 491 11.44 30.64 3.58
C ALA A 491 9.97 30.41 3.24
N VAL A 492 9.71 29.39 2.44
CA VAL A 492 8.37 28.80 2.30
C VAL A 492 8.46 27.35 2.74
N VAL A 493 7.68 26.97 3.73
CA VAL A 493 7.64 25.60 4.26
C VAL A 493 6.21 25.10 4.08
N VAL A 494 6.07 24.10 3.23
CA VAL A 494 4.78 23.50 2.86
C VAL A 494 4.74 22.06 3.38
N ALA A 495 3.66 21.71 4.07
CA ALA A 495 3.34 20.32 4.35
C ALA A 495 1.87 20.03 4.03
N VAL A 496 1.64 18.96 3.30
CA VAL A 496 0.31 18.39 3.08
C VAL A 496 0.31 16.99 3.68
N ARG A 497 -0.28 16.83 4.87
CA ARG A 497 -0.47 15.54 5.54
C ARG A 497 -1.87 15.01 5.24
N ASP A 498 -2.88 15.84 5.49
CA ASP A 498 -4.27 15.46 5.40
C ASP A 498 -4.79 15.80 4.01
N TYR A 499 -5.42 14.82 3.36
CA TYR A 499 -5.90 14.92 1.99
C TYR A 499 -7.37 14.54 1.92
N THR A 500 -8.13 15.23 1.08
CA THR A 500 -9.57 14.98 0.91
C THR A 500 -9.89 13.76 0.03
N LYS A 501 -8.92 13.30 -0.78
CA LYS A 501 -9.10 12.27 -1.82
C LYS A 501 -7.97 11.24 -1.94
N VAL A 502 -6.94 11.29 -1.09
CA VAL A 502 -5.81 10.33 -1.12
C VAL A 502 -5.38 9.95 0.30
N PRO A 503 -4.58 8.88 0.48
CA PRO A 503 -4.06 8.49 1.79
C PRO A 503 -3.21 9.59 2.45
N THR A 504 -3.28 9.69 3.77
CA THR A 504 -2.48 10.60 4.59
C THR A 504 -0.97 10.44 4.31
N ALA A 505 -0.25 11.56 4.15
CA ALA A 505 1.20 11.57 4.11
C ALA A 505 1.76 11.66 5.53
N GLU A 506 1.99 10.51 6.17
CA GLU A 506 2.46 10.44 7.56
C GLU A 506 3.72 11.28 7.78
N TYR A 507 3.81 11.90 8.96
CA TYR A 507 4.88 12.78 9.42
C TYR A 507 5.08 14.12 8.69
N ALA A 508 4.48 14.38 7.52
CA ALA A 508 4.71 15.60 6.73
C ALA A 508 4.59 16.92 7.53
N LEU A 509 3.54 17.08 8.36
CA LEU A 509 3.38 18.26 9.22
C LEU A 509 4.45 18.37 10.32
N ARG A 510 4.93 17.25 10.88
CA ARG A 510 6.02 17.24 11.89
C ARG A 510 7.34 17.62 11.24
N ASP A 511 7.61 17.05 10.08
CA ASP A 511 8.80 17.31 9.27
C ASP A 511 8.92 18.79 8.90
N ALA A 512 7.85 19.37 8.36
CA ALA A 512 7.78 20.82 8.09
C ALA A 512 7.94 21.66 9.36
N SER A 513 7.23 21.33 10.44
CA SER A 513 7.32 22.08 11.71
C SER A 513 8.75 22.09 12.26
N LEU A 514 9.45 20.96 12.15
CA LEU A 514 10.85 20.86 12.58
C LEU A 514 11.80 21.61 11.64
N ILE A 515 11.58 21.54 10.32
CA ILE A 515 12.33 22.34 9.33
C ILE A 515 12.20 23.84 9.62
N GLN A 516 11.00 24.35 9.97
CA GLN A 516 10.81 25.74 10.41
C GLN A 516 11.68 26.06 11.64
N VAL A 517 11.75 25.17 12.63
CA VAL A 517 12.61 25.37 13.81
C VAL A 517 14.10 25.37 13.44
N TYR A 518 14.55 24.51 12.51
CA TYR A 518 15.93 24.51 12.01
C TYR A 518 16.26 25.79 11.20
N LEU A 519 15.34 26.29 10.39
CA LEU A 519 15.53 27.54 9.64
C LEU A 519 15.77 28.73 10.57
N VAL A 520 14.96 28.85 11.64
CA VAL A 520 15.13 29.93 12.63
C VAL A 520 16.35 29.71 13.52
N LYS A 521 16.54 28.49 14.08
CA LYS A 521 17.60 28.23 15.06
C LYS A 521 18.97 28.00 14.42
N ALA A 522 19.09 27.10 13.46
CA ALA A 522 20.36 26.65 12.90
C ALA A 522 20.82 27.52 11.71
N LEU A 523 19.90 28.06 10.93
CA LEU A 523 20.19 28.92 9.76
C LEU A 523 20.01 30.42 10.04
N GLY A 524 19.42 30.77 11.19
CA GLY A 524 19.37 32.15 11.69
C GLY A 524 18.36 33.05 10.98
N TYR A 525 17.35 32.47 10.33
CA TYR A 525 16.29 33.19 9.62
C TYR A 525 15.38 33.91 10.62
N ASP A 526 14.82 35.06 10.23
CA ASP A 526 13.76 35.70 11.01
C ASP A 526 12.45 34.92 10.85
N ALA A 527 11.83 34.53 11.97
CA ALA A 527 10.58 33.74 11.96
C ALA A 527 9.45 34.42 11.19
N LYS A 528 9.43 35.77 11.14
CA LYS A 528 8.42 36.53 10.39
C LYS A 528 8.53 36.39 8.86
N ASN A 529 9.69 35.93 8.36
CA ASN A 529 9.95 35.70 6.94
C ASN A 529 9.71 34.24 6.53
N VAL A 530 9.20 33.39 7.43
CA VAL A 530 8.88 31.98 7.14
C VAL A 530 7.38 31.85 6.85
N ILE A 531 7.04 31.73 5.57
CA ILE A 531 5.70 31.43 5.10
C ILE A 531 5.43 29.94 5.33
N PHE A 532 4.56 29.61 6.28
CA PHE A 532 4.26 28.23 6.67
C PHE A 532 2.85 27.82 6.22
N LEU A 533 2.76 26.83 5.34
CA LEU A 533 1.48 26.32 4.81
C LEU A 533 1.22 24.89 5.30
N GLN A 534 0.11 24.71 6.02
CA GLN A 534 -0.38 23.40 6.47
C GLN A 534 -1.60 22.99 5.64
N ASN A 535 -1.53 21.81 5.03
CA ASN A 535 -2.56 21.27 4.12
C ASN A 535 -3.10 22.31 3.11
N PRO A 536 -2.27 23.10 2.41
CA PRO A 536 -2.76 24.09 1.45
C PRO A 536 -3.60 23.49 0.33
N SER A 537 -4.60 24.26 -0.10
CA SER A 537 -5.31 24.06 -1.37
C SER A 537 -4.45 24.46 -2.57
N LYS A 538 -4.89 24.13 -3.78
CA LYS A 538 -4.25 24.64 -5.00
C LYS A 538 -4.16 26.17 -5.00
N ALA A 539 -5.22 26.85 -4.58
CA ALA A 539 -5.27 28.32 -4.58
C ALA A 539 -4.24 28.95 -3.62
N ASP A 540 -3.93 28.29 -2.49
CA ASP A 540 -2.91 28.76 -1.55
C ASP A 540 -1.50 28.63 -2.15
N LEU A 541 -1.21 27.52 -2.84
CA LEU A 541 0.06 27.34 -3.56
C LEU A 541 0.21 28.39 -4.68
N GLU A 542 -0.84 28.64 -5.45
CA GLU A 542 -0.86 29.67 -6.49
C GLU A 542 -0.71 31.09 -5.90
N GLY A 543 -1.26 31.34 -4.71
CA GLY A 543 -1.09 32.61 -3.99
C GLY A 543 0.36 32.86 -3.54
N VAL A 544 1.08 31.82 -3.13
CA VAL A 544 2.47 31.93 -2.64
C VAL A 544 3.51 31.90 -3.77
N PHE A 545 3.38 30.96 -4.71
CA PHE A 545 4.35 30.72 -5.80
C PHE A 545 3.96 31.36 -7.14
N GLY A 546 2.77 31.96 -7.25
CA GLY A 546 2.22 32.49 -8.49
C GLY A 546 1.60 31.42 -9.39
N ILE A 547 1.27 31.82 -10.62
CA ILE A 547 0.78 30.91 -11.68
C ILE A 547 1.68 31.01 -12.92
N LYS A 548 1.51 30.13 -13.91
CA LYS A 548 2.33 30.15 -15.14
C LYS A 548 2.28 31.52 -15.82
N GLY A 549 3.44 32.13 -16.00
CA GLY A 549 3.58 33.48 -16.57
C GLY A 549 3.24 34.65 -15.63
N LYS A 550 2.96 34.38 -14.34
CA LYS A 550 2.75 35.39 -13.29
C LYS A 550 3.41 34.92 -11.97
N PRO A 551 4.74 35.01 -11.84
CA PRO A 551 5.49 34.56 -10.66
C PRO A 551 5.33 35.45 -9.42
N GLN A 552 4.61 36.58 -9.49
CA GLN A 552 4.51 37.58 -8.42
C GLN A 552 3.57 37.20 -7.25
N GLY A 553 3.70 35.96 -6.76
CA GLY A 553 3.03 35.48 -5.53
C GLY A 553 3.65 36.06 -4.25
N GLN A 554 3.17 35.62 -3.09
CA GLN A 554 3.64 36.09 -1.78
C GLN A 554 5.16 35.98 -1.61
N LEU A 555 5.78 34.87 -2.03
CA LEU A 555 7.23 34.68 -1.93
C LEU A 555 8.01 35.76 -2.69
N TYR A 556 7.59 36.08 -3.92
CA TYR A 556 8.22 37.12 -4.74
C TYR A 556 8.24 38.48 -4.03
N ASN A 557 7.15 38.79 -3.31
CA ASN A 557 6.98 40.08 -2.63
C ASN A 557 7.72 40.15 -1.28
N TYR A 558 8.08 39.02 -0.67
CA TYR A 558 8.88 38.97 0.56
C TYR A 558 10.38 39.09 0.28
N VAL A 559 10.82 38.68 -0.91
CA VAL A 559 12.24 38.67 -1.31
C VAL A 559 12.75 40.07 -1.58
N ARG A 560 13.85 40.44 -0.92
CA ARG A 560 14.66 41.59 -1.32
C ARG A 560 15.57 41.22 -2.48
N LYS A 561 15.43 41.98 -3.56
CA LYS A 561 16.15 41.78 -4.81
C LYS A 561 17.66 41.68 -4.58
N ASP A 562 18.25 40.59 -5.05
CA ASP A 562 19.68 40.28 -5.03
C ASP A 562 20.32 40.24 -3.62
N GLU A 563 19.50 40.28 -2.56
CA GLU A 563 19.92 40.31 -1.14
C GLU A 563 19.43 39.08 -0.37
N SER A 564 18.15 38.71 -0.49
CA SER A 564 17.57 37.58 0.24
C SER A 564 18.06 36.22 -0.26
N ASP A 565 18.47 35.37 0.67
CA ASP A 565 18.60 33.93 0.45
C ASP A 565 17.21 33.26 0.62
N VAL A 566 16.80 32.40 -0.30
CA VAL A 566 15.49 31.74 -0.30
C VAL A 566 15.61 30.24 0.00
N PHE A 567 14.77 29.74 0.90
CA PHE A 567 14.65 28.30 1.19
C PHE A 567 13.20 27.84 0.99
N VAL A 568 12.97 26.87 0.11
CA VAL A 568 11.64 26.26 -0.10
C VAL A 568 11.69 24.81 0.33
N TYR A 569 10.77 24.40 1.20
CA TYR A 569 10.57 23.02 1.61
C TYR A 569 9.15 22.58 1.29
N TYR A 570 9.00 21.38 0.73
CA TYR A 570 7.70 20.72 0.54
C TYR A 570 7.77 19.29 1.04
N ALA A 571 6.82 18.91 1.90
CA ALA A 571 6.57 17.52 2.30
C ALA A 571 5.13 17.11 1.96
N GLY A 572 4.97 15.97 1.29
CA GLY A 572 3.66 15.44 0.92
C GLY A 572 3.73 14.56 -0.33
N HIS A 573 2.59 14.25 -0.92
CA HIS A 573 2.54 13.49 -2.16
C HIS A 573 2.96 14.32 -3.37
N GLY A 574 3.60 13.65 -4.33
CA GLY A 574 3.71 14.07 -5.72
C GLY A 574 2.90 13.13 -6.60
N ALA A 575 2.48 13.58 -7.78
CA ALA A 575 1.83 12.74 -8.76
C ALA A 575 2.24 13.11 -10.20
N PRO A 576 2.39 12.13 -11.10
CA PRO A 576 2.54 12.39 -12.52
C PRO A 576 1.16 12.39 -13.19
N ASP A 577 0.92 13.28 -14.16
CA ASP A 577 -0.19 13.04 -15.08
C ASP A 577 0.07 11.74 -15.86
N LEU A 578 -0.95 10.89 -15.99
CA LEU A 578 -0.80 9.58 -16.61
C LEU A 578 -0.58 9.68 -18.13
N LYS A 579 -0.97 10.78 -18.79
CA LYS A 579 -0.87 10.98 -20.24
C LYS A 579 0.45 11.64 -20.64
N THR A 580 0.79 12.78 -20.04
CA THR A 580 1.97 13.60 -20.35
C THR A 580 3.22 13.18 -19.57
N LYS A 581 3.04 12.50 -18.42
CA LYS A 581 4.06 12.21 -17.41
C LYS A 581 4.62 13.41 -16.67
N GLU A 582 4.10 14.61 -16.89
CA GLU A 582 4.50 15.82 -16.16
C GLU A 582 4.25 15.64 -14.65
N ALA A 583 5.19 16.10 -13.84
CA ALA A 583 5.13 16.01 -12.38
C ALA A 583 4.36 17.18 -11.76
N TYR A 584 3.58 16.89 -10.71
CA TYR A 584 2.79 17.86 -9.96
C TYR A 584 3.02 17.69 -8.45
N LEU A 585 3.05 18.82 -7.72
CA LEU A 585 2.78 18.83 -6.28
C LEU A 585 1.27 18.57 -6.09
N VAL A 586 0.90 17.84 -5.02
CA VAL A 586 -0.50 17.47 -4.72
C VAL A 586 -1.02 18.28 -3.52
N PRO A 587 -1.91 19.27 -3.74
CA PRO A 587 -2.66 19.97 -2.70
C PRO A 587 -3.63 19.09 -1.89
N THR A 588 -4.14 19.58 -0.77
CA THR A 588 -5.14 18.88 0.06
C THR A 588 -6.45 18.57 -0.67
N ASP A 589 -6.83 19.43 -1.62
CA ASP A 589 -8.10 19.40 -2.36
C ASP A 589 -8.00 18.69 -3.72
N ALA A 590 -6.82 18.19 -4.08
CA ALA A 590 -6.57 17.57 -5.37
C ALA A 590 -6.90 16.07 -5.40
N GLN A 591 -7.58 15.64 -6.47
CA GLN A 591 -7.81 14.25 -6.84
C GLN A 591 -6.78 13.83 -7.92
N PRO A 592 -5.91 12.83 -7.67
CA PRO A 592 -4.83 12.48 -8.60
C PRO A 592 -5.28 12.02 -10.00
N SER A 593 -6.50 11.51 -10.13
CA SER A 593 -7.11 11.19 -11.43
C SER A 593 -7.33 12.41 -12.34
N TYR A 594 -7.29 13.61 -11.78
CA TYR A 594 -7.44 14.91 -12.46
C TYR A 594 -6.26 15.84 -12.11
N ILE A 595 -5.06 15.29 -11.88
CA ILE A 595 -3.90 16.05 -11.43
C ILE A 595 -3.47 17.15 -12.41
N ASP A 596 -3.70 16.95 -13.71
CA ASP A 596 -3.49 17.95 -14.77
C ASP A 596 -4.32 19.24 -14.56
N LEU A 597 -5.46 19.14 -13.88
CA LEU A 597 -6.33 20.27 -13.54
C LEU A 597 -6.17 20.74 -12.08
N GLN A 598 -5.99 19.82 -11.14
CA GLN A 598 -6.09 20.09 -9.70
C GLN A 598 -4.74 20.09 -8.97
N GLY A 599 -3.67 19.58 -9.56
CA GLY A 599 -2.31 19.71 -9.04
C GLY A 599 -1.70 21.08 -9.30
N TYR A 600 -0.57 21.35 -8.66
CA TYR A 600 0.30 22.49 -8.99
C TYR A 600 1.51 21.98 -9.81
N PRO A 601 1.68 22.36 -11.09
CA PRO A 601 2.70 21.76 -11.96
C PRO A 601 4.12 22.08 -11.47
N LEU A 602 4.98 21.05 -11.40
CA LEU A 602 6.38 21.21 -10.98
C LEU A 602 7.21 22.01 -11.99
N SER A 603 6.83 21.96 -13.27
CA SER A 603 7.32 22.85 -14.34
C SER A 603 7.09 24.32 -13.97
N THR A 604 5.83 24.68 -13.69
CA THR A 604 5.40 26.03 -13.30
C THR A 604 6.04 26.48 -11.98
N PHE A 605 6.22 25.57 -11.03
CA PHE A 605 6.96 25.81 -9.79
C PHE A 605 8.40 26.27 -10.06
N TYR A 606 9.19 25.51 -10.83
CA TYR A 606 10.57 25.90 -11.15
C TYR A 606 10.65 27.12 -12.07
N GLU A 607 9.76 27.25 -13.06
CA GLU A 607 9.66 28.44 -13.93
C GLU A 607 9.44 29.72 -13.11
N ASN A 608 8.53 29.69 -12.12
CA ASN A 608 8.23 30.85 -11.29
C ASN A 608 9.35 31.13 -10.28
N LEU A 609 9.87 30.09 -9.61
CA LEU A 609 10.99 30.23 -8.69
C LEU A 609 12.25 30.79 -9.37
N GLY A 610 12.54 30.37 -10.61
CA GLY A 610 13.66 30.92 -11.41
C GLY A 610 13.52 32.40 -11.79
N GLN A 611 12.34 33.00 -11.59
CA GLN A 611 12.07 34.43 -11.82
C GLN A 611 12.05 35.26 -10.52
N VAL A 612 12.09 34.62 -9.34
CA VAL A 612 12.21 35.32 -8.06
C VAL A 612 13.62 35.93 -7.96
N PRO A 613 13.77 37.24 -7.69
CA PRO A 613 15.07 37.92 -7.71
C PRO A 613 15.88 37.67 -6.42
N ALA A 614 16.03 36.41 -6.03
CA ALA A 614 16.79 36.00 -4.86
C ALA A 614 18.30 35.96 -5.13
N LYS A 615 19.10 36.30 -4.11
CA LYS A 615 20.56 36.14 -4.13
C LYS A 615 20.98 34.69 -4.29
N SER A 616 20.28 33.79 -3.59
CA SER A 616 20.44 32.35 -3.70
C SER A 616 19.11 31.65 -3.43
N MET A 617 18.94 30.43 -3.94
CA MET A 617 17.75 29.64 -3.71
C MET A 617 18.11 28.18 -3.45
N THR A 618 17.51 27.59 -2.42
CA THR A 618 17.56 26.17 -2.11
C THR A 618 16.14 25.62 -2.04
N VAL A 619 15.88 24.51 -2.73
CA VAL A 619 14.58 23.85 -2.79
C VAL A 619 14.74 22.40 -2.33
N VAL A 620 13.89 21.96 -1.41
CA VAL A 620 13.93 20.63 -0.81
C VAL A 620 12.55 19.99 -0.91
N LEU A 621 12.44 18.89 -1.64
CA LEU A 621 11.17 18.22 -1.95
C LEU A 621 11.16 16.80 -1.38
N ASP A 622 10.49 16.60 -0.25
CA ASP A 622 10.19 15.28 0.32
C ASP A 622 8.86 14.76 -0.23
N ALA A 623 8.90 14.32 -1.49
CA ALA A 623 7.73 13.87 -2.25
C ALA A 623 8.05 12.82 -3.32
N CYS A 624 7.16 11.85 -3.49
CA CYS A 624 7.22 10.84 -4.55
C CYS A 624 6.53 11.32 -5.83
N PHE A 625 7.24 11.96 -6.77
CA PHE A 625 6.62 12.37 -8.05
C PHE A 625 6.15 11.21 -8.95
N SER A 626 6.50 9.97 -8.60
CA SER A 626 6.06 8.76 -9.29
C SER A 626 4.59 8.38 -9.05
N GLY A 627 3.92 9.04 -8.09
CA GLY A 627 2.55 8.72 -7.66
C GLY A 627 2.47 7.49 -6.75
N ALA A 628 3.61 6.96 -6.33
CA ALA A 628 3.74 5.84 -5.40
C ALA A 628 3.96 6.32 -3.96
N TYR A 629 3.53 5.53 -2.98
CA TYR A 629 3.75 5.74 -1.55
C TYR A 629 3.91 4.40 -0.83
N ASP A 630 4.15 4.43 0.48
CA ASP A 630 4.51 3.25 1.27
C ASP A 630 3.56 2.05 1.19
N LYS A 631 2.29 2.23 0.79
CA LYS A 631 1.28 1.15 0.68
C LYS A 631 0.71 0.97 -0.74
N GLY A 632 1.24 1.63 -1.77
CA GLY A 632 0.78 1.46 -3.16
C GLY A 632 0.90 2.72 -4.02
N MET A 633 -0.13 2.99 -4.83
CA MET A 633 -0.24 4.21 -5.64
C MET A 633 -1.31 5.15 -5.04
N ILE A 634 -1.10 6.47 -5.12
CA ILE A 634 -2.12 7.45 -4.72
C ILE A 634 -3.19 7.68 -5.81
N ILE A 635 -2.90 7.29 -7.05
CA ILE A 635 -3.91 7.26 -8.12
C ILE A 635 -4.70 5.96 -7.98
N GLU A 636 -6.00 6.07 -7.71
CA GLU A 636 -6.89 4.91 -7.56
C GLU A 636 -6.88 4.01 -8.81
N GLN A 637 -6.92 2.69 -8.59
CA GLN A 637 -6.94 1.66 -9.64
C GLN A 637 -5.75 1.69 -10.62
N ALA A 638 -4.71 2.51 -10.37
CA ALA A 638 -3.47 2.46 -11.13
C ALA A 638 -2.71 1.15 -10.88
N SER A 639 -1.96 0.71 -11.88
CA SER A 639 -1.01 -0.40 -11.73
C SER A 639 -0.01 -0.07 -10.60
N PRO A 640 0.36 -1.01 -9.71
CA PRO A 640 1.27 -0.77 -8.60
C PRO A 640 2.75 -0.57 -9.02
N LEU A 641 3.00 -0.30 -10.30
CA LEU A 641 4.31 0.07 -10.83
C LEU A 641 4.44 1.60 -10.81
N PRO A 642 5.42 2.16 -10.08
CA PRO A 642 5.69 3.60 -10.09
C PRO A 642 5.93 4.10 -11.52
N VAL A 643 5.31 5.22 -11.87
CA VAL A 643 5.50 5.85 -13.18
C VAL A 643 6.70 6.79 -13.08
N ALA A 644 7.73 6.61 -13.91
CA ALA A 644 8.81 7.57 -13.99
C ALA A 644 8.27 8.92 -14.49
N ALA A 645 8.22 9.92 -13.60
CA ALA A 645 7.75 11.25 -13.95
C ALA A 645 8.77 12.01 -14.81
N VAL A 646 8.28 12.81 -15.75
CA VAL A 646 9.07 13.82 -16.46
C VAL A 646 9.09 15.06 -15.58
N THR A 647 10.16 15.18 -14.80
CA THR A 647 10.50 16.39 -14.06
C THR A 647 11.34 17.30 -14.95
N GLU A 648 10.87 18.52 -15.20
CA GLU A 648 11.70 19.54 -15.87
C GLU A 648 12.93 19.88 -15.00
N GLN A 649 14.01 20.32 -15.65
CA GLN A 649 15.24 20.68 -14.96
C GLN A 649 15.07 22.02 -14.23
N PRO A 650 15.59 22.17 -13.00
CA PRO A 650 15.64 23.43 -12.28
C PRO A 650 16.27 24.56 -13.11
N VAL A 651 15.73 25.79 -12.99
CA VAL A 651 16.10 26.92 -13.85
C VAL A 651 16.82 28.00 -13.05
N GLY A 652 17.93 28.53 -13.56
CA GLY A 652 18.67 29.63 -12.91
C GLY A 652 19.53 29.17 -11.72
N ASN A 653 19.77 30.07 -10.75
CA ASN A 653 20.77 29.87 -9.69
C ASN A 653 20.24 29.13 -8.44
N MET A 654 19.41 28.10 -8.66
CA MET A 654 18.81 27.30 -7.58
C MET A 654 19.55 25.98 -7.36
N ASN A 655 19.69 25.59 -6.09
CA ASN A 655 20.02 24.22 -5.70
C ASN A 655 18.71 23.49 -5.41
N VAL A 656 18.53 22.28 -5.94
CA VAL A 656 17.34 21.47 -5.70
C VAL A 656 17.74 20.09 -5.19
N VAL A 657 17.03 19.64 -4.15
CA VAL A 657 17.19 18.33 -3.52
C VAL A 657 15.82 17.64 -3.53
N THR A 658 15.76 16.38 -3.97
CA THR A 658 14.54 15.54 -3.90
C THR A 658 14.80 14.30 -3.05
N ALA A 659 13.78 13.84 -2.32
CA ALA A 659 13.90 12.67 -1.46
C ALA A 659 14.12 11.34 -2.18
N CYS A 660 13.73 11.24 -3.45
CA CYS A 660 13.92 10.08 -4.30
C CYS A 660 14.02 10.46 -5.78
N GLY A 661 14.43 9.52 -6.62
CA GLY A 661 14.38 9.62 -8.08
C GLY A 661 12.95 9.52 -8.63
N ALA A 662 12.77 9.94 -9.88
CA ALA A 662 11.45 10.13 -10.50
C ALA A 662 10.57 8.88 -10.65
N GLY A 663 11.12 7.67 -10.47
CA GLY A 663 10.41 6.39 -10.49
C GLY A 663 10.55 5.58 -9.19
N GLU A 664 11.01 6.22 -8.11
CA GLU A 664 11.25 5.60 -6.81
C GLU A 664 10.17 5.99 -5.79
N VAL A 665 10.33 5.56 -4.53
CA VAL A 665 9.44 5.86 -3.40
C VAL A 665 10.24 6.49 -2.27
N ALA A 666 9.90 7.73 -1.91
CA ALA A 666 10.31 8.33 -0.64
C ALA A 666 9.55 7.63 0.50
N SER A 667 10.29 6.97 1.40
CA SER A 667 9.71 6.12 2.45
C SER A 667 9.67 6.83 3.81
N TRP A 668 8.78 6.40 4.70
CA TRP A 668 8.76 6.89 6.09
C TRP A 668 9.83 6.18 6.96
N TYR A 669 10.25 6.81 8.06
CA TYR A 669 11.08 6.22 9.10
C TYR A 669 10.30 6.18 10.42
N SER A 670 9.40 5.20 10.56
CA SER A 670 8.44 5.11 11.67
C SER A 670 9.09 5.17 13.06
N ASP A 671 10.18 4.45 13.29
CA ASP A 671 10.94 4.45 14.56
C ASP A 671 11.45 5.84 14.96
N LYS A 672 11.63 6.72 13.96
CA LYS A 672 12.05 8.11 14.13
C LYS A 672 10.89 9.10 13.97
N ARG A 673 9.70 8.64 13.58
CA ARG A 673 8.49 9.45 13.36
C ARG A 673 8.71 10.63 12.40
N HIS A 674 9.50 10.41 11.35
CA HIS A 674 9.84 11.39 10.30
C HIS A 674 9.81 10.72 8.91
N GLY A 675 9.76 11.49 7.83
CA GLY A 675 10.18 11.02 6.50
C GLY A 675 11.64 10.57 6.52
N LEU A 676 11.98 9.47 5.84
CA LEU A 676 13.33 8.90 5.88
C LEU A 676 14.37 9.89 5.31
N PHE A 677 14.00 10.62 4.25
CA PHE A 677 14.84 11.68 3.70
C PHE A 677 14.97 12.83 4.68
N THR A 678 13.86 13.39 5.18
CA THR A 678 13.92 14.54 6.10
C THR A 678 14.70 14.22 7.38
N TYR A 679 14.58 13.02 7.96
CA TYR A 679 15.41 12.60 9.10
C TYR A 679 16.92 12.71 8.79
N TRP A 680 17.39 12.14 7.67
CA TRP A 680 18.80 12.19 7.31
C TRP A 680 19.27 13.58 6.85
N PHE A 681 18.38 14.38 6.26
CA PHE A 681 18.65 15.78 5.94
C PHE A 681 18.86 16.62 7.22
N LEU A 682 17.99 16.46 8.22
CA LEU A 682 18.13 17.13 9.52
C LEU A 682 19.36 16.65 10.28
N LYS A 683 19.68 15.35 10.24
CA LYS A 683 20.95 14.82 10.75
C LYS A 683 22.17 15.45 10.09
N GLY A 684 22.12 15.65 8.78
CA GLY A 684 23.13 16.42 8.05
C GLY A 684 23.27 17.82 8.65
N LEU A 685 22.16 18.55 8.82
CA LEU A 685 22.14 19.90 9.44
C LEU A 685 22.63 19.92 10.89
N GLN A 686 22.54 18.82 11.66
CA GLN A 686 23.15 18.71 12.99
C GLN A 686 24.70 18.64 12.97
N GLY A 687 25.31 18.51 11.79
CA GLY A 687 26.75 18.45 11.60
C GLY A 687 27.29 17.08 11.22
N GLU A 688 26.44 16.05 11.10
CA GLU A 688 26.90 14.73 10.63
C GLU A 688 27.31 14.75 9.13
N ALA A 689 26.86 15.75 8.37
CA ALA A 689 27.27 15.96 6.98
C ALA A 689 28.57 16.79 6.84
N ASP A 690 29.09 17.42 7.91
CA ASP A 690 30.35 18.17 7.89
C ASP A 690 31.54 17.20 7.80
N ALA A 691 31.92 16.86 6.57
CA ALA A 691 32.87 15.78 6.29
C ALA A 691 34.32 16.26 6.44
N ASN A 692 34.57 17.55 6.15
CA ASN A 692 35.90 18.16 6.27
C ASN A 692 36.15 18.80 7.65
N LYS A 693 35.11 18.99 8.47
CA LYS A 693 35.11 19.61 9.81
C LYS A 693 35.43 21.10 9.82
N ASP A 694 35.10 21.81 8.75
CA ASP A 694 35.26 23.27 8.63
C ASP A 694 34.06 24.07 9.17
N LYS A 695 33.01 23.38 9.63
CA LYS A 695 31.73 23.91 10.12
C LYS A 695 30.84 24.57 9.07
N ALA A 696 31.09 24.39 7.77
CA ALA A 696 30.32 24.99 6.68
C ALA A 696 29.84 23.92 5.69
N ILE A 697 28.73 23.25 6.03
CA ILE A 697 28.20 22.13 5.23
C ILE A 697 27.82 22.61 3.82
N THR A 698 28.48 22.04 2.83
CA THR A 698 28.23 22.30 1.40
C THR A 698 27.14 21.41 0.79
N VAL A 699 26.60 21.80 -0.37
CA VAL A 699 25.67 20.95 -1.14
C VAL A 699 26.33 19.62 -1.54
N GLY A 700 27.62 19.61 -1.88
CA GLY A 700 28.37 18.39 -2.23
C GLY A 700 28.51 17.42 -1.04
N GLU A 701 28.74 17.95 0.16
CA GLU A 701 28.75 17.16 1.39
C GLU A 701 27.37 16.63 1.76
N PHE A 702 26.34 17.48 1.68
CA PHE A 702 24.94 17.07 1.85
C PHE A 702 24.56 15.95 0.88
N ARG A 703 24.92 16.09 -0.40
CA ARG A 703 24.71 15.09 -1.44
C ARG A 703 25.31 13.76 -1.03
N LYS A 704 26.58 13.75 -0.63
CA LYS A 704 27.26 12.52 -0.21
C LYS A 704 26.58 11.89 1.00
N TYR A 705 26.46 12.63 2.11
CA TYR A 705 25.95 12.10 3.37
C TYR A 705 24.50 11.62 3.28
N VAL A 706 23.61 12.42 2.68
CA VAL A 706 22.18 12.09 2.60
C VAL A 706 21.92 10.99 1.59
N SER A 707 22.55 11.00 0.41
CA SER A 707 22.37 9.90 -0.54
C SER A 707 22.89 8.57 0.01
N GLU A 708 24.07 8.54 0.66
CA GLU A 708 24.61 7.33 1.31
C GLU A 708 23.66 6.77 2.38
N ASN A 709 23.21 7.60 3.33
CA ASN A 709 22.36 7.15 4.43
C ASN A 709 20.93 6.79 4.00
N VAL A 710 20.27 7.62 3.19
CA VAL A 710 18.89 7.33 2.75
C VAL A 710 18.85 6.05 1.92
N SER A 711 19.79 5.84 1.00
CA SER A 711 19.82 4.63 0.18
C SER A 711 20.07 3.38 1.02
N TYR A 712 21.01 3.45 1.97
CA TYR A 712 21.30 2.36 2.90
C TYR A 712 20.08 2.01 3.78
N TRP A 713 19.45 3.01 4.39
CA TRP A 713 18.34 2.78 5.33
C TRP A 713 17.03 2.44 4.62
N ALA A 714 16.77 2.94 3.41
CA ALA A 714 15.61 2.53 2.61
C ALA A 714 15.70 1.05 2.23
N GLN A 715 16.91 0.57 1.88
CA GLN A 715 17.12 -0.85 1.62
C GLN A 715 17.07 -1.67 2.92
N ARG A 716 17.63 -1.17 4.03
CA ARG A 716 17.67 -1.90 5.31
C ARG A 716 16.31 -2.03 5.99
N LEU A 717 15.49 -0.99 5.99
CA LEU A 717 14.18 -0.96 6.67
C LEU A 717 13.07 -1.53 5.78
N HIS A 718 13.07 -1.17 4.50
CA HIS A 718 11.92 -1.40 3.61
C HIS A 718 12.23 -2.31 2.41
N ASN A 719 13.50 -2.72 2.22
CA ASN A 719 13.98 -3.43 1.03
C ASN A 719 13.62 -2.69 -0.27
N ARG A 720 13.79 -1.36 -0.28
CA ARG A 720 13.48 -0.47 -1.40
C ARG A 720 14.71 0.26 -1.90
N ILE A 721 14.60 0.78 -3.12
CA ILE A 721 15.53 1.76 -3.69
C ILE A 721 14.93 3.14 -3.45
N GLN A 722 15.68 3.99 -2.75
CA GLN A 722 15.39 5.41 -2.58
C GLN A 722 16.72 6.16 -2.70
N THR A 723 16.86 6.96 -3.75
CA THR A 723 18.07 7.65 -4.14
C THR A 723 17.77 9.16 -4.19
N PRO A 724 18.09 9.91 -3.13
CA PRO A 724 17.93 11.37 -3.15
C PRO A 724 18.69 12.00 -4.32
N THR A 725 18.05 12.91 -5.04
CA THR A 725 18.68 13.60 -6.17
C THR A 725 19.09 15.02 -5.78
N PHE A 726 20.19 15.50 -6.35
CA PHE A 726 20.79 16.80 -6.06
C PHE A 726 21.18 17.47 -7.39
N SER A 727 20.86 18.75 -7.53
CA SER A 727 21.24 19.59 -8.66
C SER A 727 21.58 21.01 -8.19
N GLY A 728 22.47 21.69 -8.90
CA GLY A 728 22.92 23.04 -8.55
C GLY A 728 24.44 23.09 -8.40
N ASP A 729 24.90 23.99 -7.53
CA ASP A 729 26.32 24.22 -7.25
C ASP A 729 26.73 23.47 -5.98
N GLU A 730 27.57 22.43 -6.13
CA GLU A 730 28.05 21.60 -5.02
C GLU A 730 28.92 22.37 -4.02
N SER A 731 29.56 23.47 -4.43
CA SER A 731 30.43 24.28 -3.56
C SER A 731 29.65 25.23 -2.64
N ARG A 732 28.33 25.35 -2.86
CA ARG A 732 27.46 26.25 -2.11
C ARG A 732 27.28 25.76 -0.68
N VAL A 733 27.60 26.62 0.28
CA VAL A 733 27.33 26.37 1.71
C VAL A 733 25.83 26.47 1.96
N VAL A 734 25.25 25.41 2.51
CA VAL A 734 23.83 25.32 2.92
C VAL A 734 23.66 25.78 4.37
N ALA A 735 24.60 25.42 5.25
CA ALA A 735 24.55 25.77 6.68
C ALA A 735 25.94 26.08 7.24
N LYS A 736 26.00 26.95 8.27
CA LYS A 736 27.23 27.22 9.04
C LYS A 736 27.00 26.97 10.53
N LEU A 737 27.73 26.01 11.09
CA LEU A 737 27.60 25.50 12.45
C LEU A 737 28.55 26.19 13.43
N ARG A 738 28.22 26.16 14.74
CA ARG A 738 28.97 26.84 15.80
C ARG A 738 30.19 26.09 16.31
#